data_AF-A0A952HF84-F1
#
_entry.id   AF-A0A952HF84-F1
#
_cell.length_a   1.000
_cell.length_b   1.000
_cell.length_c   1.000
_cell.angle_alpha   90.00
_cell.angle_beta   90.00
_cell.angle_gamma   90.00
#
_symmetry.space_group_name_H-M   'P 1'
#
loop_
_entity.id
_entity.type
_entity.pdbx_description
1 polymer ?
#
loop_
_entity_poly.entity_id
_entity_poly.type
_entity_poly.pdbx_seq_one_letter_code
_entity_poly.pdbx_strand_id
1 'polypeptide(L)'
;MKSRAILPQARLSALASLLATTALLAACGGGGGGKEADKSLASSTPSTPASAQSAAEPASAASDAASAVAAAASAAASAAVLTPSGVNVAGAGAQSTAVAKASSGDRATADSGTASGSTALTLQARMAASLASAVGTTGTSTAAAPTASTLSVTATAAAPTELRLYVETTGDDAADGAAQTPSGNDGPVKTLARAQQLARSKLLAMQAGTIARTAIRITIGPGEYPLKSTLYFGPSDAGTKDAPVSYEARQAGTVLISGSVDLGTKTAPASATPLTFAAPADSAAMNGAAQLFINGRRADLARQPNAGSAWFVQKPVVLSTDVAGSQGSEAFAPSPGDLTWMTGLSASDKKRAVVEVMQAWSSGQHRISTLTTPAGSVRIAPKARWPFLSFGVSQRYYVENVVAALDAPGEWIYDDGSIRYIRRNDEAGAQLKATLPILDKLMVIAGDSTRAVQSLYFTGLSFGYTRYLTPDAGFTDGQGVLTIGAAITVDKARDVVFDTCTIYRTGGWGIWLRDSVRDSKIINSSLKDLGAGGIKVGLSSQSPADLNATGNNIIANNVVADTGQILPGANAVWLGQTWDNQLLRNTIYNTSYTAISVGWSWGYQPATSGRNIIQGNLLYNIGQRQLSDMAAIYTLGVSPGTVISNNIIRSVRGYIGYGAGAWGIYNDEGTTGVIMEQNVILGTDSGAYHLHYGKDDTLRNNIMSGGDTAEVRVTAFETGTNLSILNNLLAPKTLQPFDRYAEAPGVTFQGNEATPTLSGPGLLLDKCGSGCSLGSSSIQSSTSPTDVRSSNATFSAVILNAANAWTGSTDSAQQAVRISALSLPPVNDAPTAIIVPFVADIAGSAEGARPSNLVYIPRDNTSSIRVELRPDMPAGKCLVFNDAATYANRWEPFAYAQLSHLAGSDVIEFDLKIDSTTNLRNEWRDSAAAYLTGPTMQITPSGVDVGGTTVAPMTVGTLTKFRITTALGANSTGKWKLEVTPSGGATVVVDNLAFKDAGWRKLNWLGFISDAATTSKPCLATLKATNTPP
;
A
#
# COMPACT_ATOMS: atom_id res chain seq x y z
N MET A 1 20.32 19.44 66.20
CA MET A 1 19.11 19.32 67.05
C MET A 1 18.33 18.11 66.54
N LYS A 2 18.47 16.92 67.15
CA LYS A 2 17.54 16.28 68.14
C LYS A 2 16.06 16.45 67.75
N SER A 3 15.15 15.47 67.77
CA SER A 3 15.09 14.03 68.10
C SER A 3 13.61 13.62 68.14
N ARG A 4 13.31 12.31 68.09
CA ARG A 4 12.12 11.54 68.58
C ARG A 4 11.31 10.86 67.44
N ALA A 5 11.40 9.53 67.26
CA ALA A 5 10.80 8.41 68.04
C ALA A 5 9.36 8.11 67.55
N ILE A 6 8.79 6.91 67.35
CA ILE A 6 9.05 5.50 67.76
C ILE A 6 8.11 4.59 66.89
N LEU A 7 8.52 3.34 66.61
CA LEU A 7 7.75 2.19 66.05
C LEU A 7 6.90 1.51 67.16
N PRO A 8 5.83 0.73 66.92
CA PRO A 8 5.98 -0.68 66.45
C PRO A 8 4.77 -1.27 65.65
N GLN A 9 5.00 -2.30 64.80
CA GLN A 9 4.54 -3.72 64.87
C GLN A 9 3.02 -4.00 65.08
N ALA A 10 2.38 -5.11 64.66
CA ALA A 10 2.59 -6.23 63.73
C ALA A 10 1.40 -7.23 63.91
N ARG A 11 1.12 -8.06 62.88
CA ARG A 11 0.47 -9.42 62.91
C ARG A 11 -1.03 -9.49 63.30
N LEU A 12 -1.86 -10.47 62.88
CA LEU A 12 -1.73 -11.92 62.64
C LEU A 12 -2.88 -12.39 61.67
N SER A 13 -2.62 -13.21 60.63
CA SER A 13 -3.01 -14.64 60.45
C SER A 13 -4.52 -14.93 60.26
N ALA A 14 -5.04 -15.94 59.57
CA ALA A 14 -4.59 -16.99 58.65
C ALA A 14 -5.83 -17.86 58.30
N LEU A 15 -5.83 -18.49 57.12
CA LEU A 15 -6.33 -19.83 56.77
C LEU A 15 -7.78 -20.34 57.03
N ALA A 16 -8.24 -21.06 55.98
CA ALA A 16 -8.85 -22.40 55.95
C ALA A 16 -10.40 -22.58 55.93
N SER A 17 -10.88 -22.99 54.74
CA SER A 17 -11.53 -24.25 54.35
C SER A 17 -12.43 -25.07 55.30
N LEU A 18 -13.45 -25.70 54.68
CA LEU A 18 -14.18 -26.99 54.93
C LEU A 18 -15.72 -26.76 54.80
N LEU A 19 -16.61 -27.66 54.34
CA LEU A 19 -16.64 -29.02 53.75
C LEU A 19 -18.10 -29.35 53.34
N ALA A 20 -18.28 -30.26 52.37
CA ALA A 20 -19.34 -31.28 52.19
C ALA A 20 -20.83 -30.85 52.04
N THR A 21 -21.79 -31.57 51.39
CA THR A 21 -22.03 -33.02 51.23
C THR A 21 -23.17 -33.29 50.20
N THR A 22 -23.07 -34.37 49.41
CA THR A 22 -24.07 -35.38 48.92
C THR A 22 -25.54 -35.09 48.50
N ALA A 23 -25.94 -35.70 47.35
CA ALA A 23 -27.04 -36.71 47.15
C ALA A 23 -28.15 -36.46 46.07
N LEU A 24 -28.12 -37.34 45.06
CA LEU A 24 -29.18 -38.18 44.42
C LEU A 24 -30.66 -37.76 44.17
N LEU A 25 -31.08 -38.04 42.92
CA LEU A 25 -32.36 -38.65 42.41
C LEU A 25 -33.66 -37.84 42.15
N ALA A 26 -34.15 -38.03 40.91
CA ALA A 26 -35.56 -38.15 40.44
C ALA A 26 -36.48 -36.91 40.53
N ALA A 27 -37.44 -36.62 39.65
CA ALA A 27 -37.93 -37.16 38.38
C ALA A 27 -39.00 -36.20 37.80
N CYS A 28 -39.43 -36.49 36.56
CA CYS A 28 -40.77 -36.30 35.97
C CYS A 28 -41.08 -35.14 35.00
N GLY A 29 -41.56 -35.59 33.82
CA GLY A 29 -42.52 -34.95 32.91
C GLY A 29 -41.86 -34.39 31.66
N GLY A 30 -42.06 -34.86 30.43
CA GLY A 30 -43.01 -35.75 29.72
C GLY A 30 -42.87 -35.31 28.24
N GLY A 31 -43.12 -36.04 27.16
CA GLY A 31 -43.70 -37.34 26.87
C GLY A 31 -44.12 -37.32 25.37
N GLY A 32 -43.93 -38.46 24.68
CA GLY A 32 -44.47 -38.79 23.35
C GLY A 32 -43.69 -38.24 22.14
N GLY A 33 -43.31 -39.00 21.10
CA GLY A 33 -43.67 -40.33 20.58
C GLY A 33 -43.45 -40.25 19.05
N GLY A 34 -43.15 -41.26 18.24
CA GLY A 34 -42.92 -42.70 18.32
C GLY A 34 -42.01 -43.10 17.12
N LYS A 35 -41.28 -44.24 17.17
CA LYS A 35 -41.63 -45.56 16.57
C LYS A 35 -41.85 -45.50 15.04
N GLU A 36 -41.34 -46.39 14.18
CA GLU A 36 -40.59 -47.65 14.28
C GLU A 36 -40.26 -48.11 12.83
N ALA A 37 -39.20 -48.92 12.68
CA ALA A 37 -39.12 -50.12 11.82
C ALA A 37 -39.06 -50.07 10.26
N ASP A 38 -37.88 -50.47 9.76
CA ASP A 38 -37.60 -51.76 9.06
C ASP A 38 -37.78 -51.95 7.53
N LYS A 39 -36.81 -52.68 6.96
CA LYS A 39 -36.78 -53.53 5.72
C LYS A 39 -36.66 -52.96 4.28
N SER A 40 -35.43 -53.13 3.75
CA SER A 40 -35.00 -54.04 2.66
C SER A 40 -35.43 -53.88 1.18
N LEU A 41 -34.42 -54.08 0.30
CA LEU A 41 -34.38 -54.73 -1.03
C LEU A 41 -34.37 -53.89 -2.34
N ALA A 42 -33.17 -53.88 -2.93
CA ALA A 42 -32.80 -54.36 -4.29
C ALA A 42 -33.11 -53.57 -5.59
N SER A 43 -32.01 -53.28 -6.28
CA SER A 43 -31.69 -53.39 -7.73
C SER A 43 -32.34 -52.46 -8.77
N SER A 44 -31.52 -51.61 -9.40
CA SER A 44 -31.10 -51.76 -10.83
C SER A 44 -30.25 -50.56 -11.29
N THR A 45 -29.12 -50.84 -11.93
CA THR A 45 -28.24 -49.96 -12.73
C THR A 45 -28.73 -49.94 -14.21
N PRO A 46 -28.13 -49.22 -15.20
CA PRO A 46 -26.92 -48.36 -15.20
C PRO A 46 -26.99 -47.01 -15.98
N SER A 47 -25.89 -46.23 -15.86
CA SER A 47 -25.17 -45.49 -16.92
C SER A 47 -25.08 -43.94 -16.91
N THR A 48 -23.80 -43.51 -16.93
CA THR A 48 -23.16 -42.22 -17.31
C THR A 48 -23.20 -40.99 -16.38
N PRO A 49 -22.01 -40.48 -15.94
CA PRO A 49 -21.86 -39.19 -15.27
C PRO A 49 -21.29 -38.10 -16.20
N ALA A 50 -21.75 -36.87 -16.03
CA ALA A 50 -21.05 -35.66 -16.46
C ALA A 50 -20.90 -34.73 -15.26
N SER A 51 -19.64 -34.51 -14.89
CA SER A 51 -19.14 -33.66 -13.82
C SER A 51 -18.99 -32.20 -14.27
N ALA A 52 -19.31 -31.25 -13.40
CA ALA A 52 -18.38 -30.21 -12.92
C ALA A 52 -19.15 -29.16 -12.07
N GLN A 53 -19.10 -29.31 -10.74
CA GLN A 53 -19.40 -28.23 -9.80
C GLN A 53 -18.08 -27.56 -9.40
N SER A 54 -18.02 -26.24 -9.62
CA SER A 54 -16.99 -25.34 -9.12
C SER A 54 -17.13 -25.18 -7.61
N ALA A 55 -16.07 -25.50 -6.86
CA ALA A 55 -15.96 -25.16 -5.45
C ALA A 55 -15.71 -23.66 -5.32
N ALA A 56 -16.72 -22.92 -4.89
CA ALA A 56 -16.61 -21.54 -4.43
C ALA A 56 -15.89 -21.50 -3.08
N GLU A 57 -14.90 -20.61 -2.94
CA GLU A 57 -14.38 -20.22 -1.62
C GLU A 57 -15.47 -19.46 -0.85
N PRO A 58 -15.56 -19.63 0.48
CA PRO A 58 -16.65 -19.04 1.24
C PRO A 58 -16.45 -17.54 1.44
N ALA A 59 -17.35 -16.75 0.86
CA ALA A 59 -17.62 -15.39 1.28
C ALA A 59 -18.04 -15.41 2.77
N SER A 60 -17.23 -14.80 3.65
CA SER A 60 -17.63 -14.60 5.04
C SER A 60 -18.43 -13.30 5.16
N ALA A 61 -19.67 -13.46 5.62
CA ALA A 61 -20.69 -12.44 5.78
C ALA A 61 -20.21 -11.16 6.49
N ALA A 62 -20.48 -10.03 5.87
CA ALA A 62 -20.71 -8.76 6.55
C ALA A 62 -22.20 -8.71 6.97
N SER A 63 -22.46 -8.79 8.27
CA SER A 63 -23.70 -8.27 8.86
C SER A 63 -23.53 -8.05 10.37
N ASP A 64 -23.71 -6.80 10.77
CA ASP A 64 -24.25 -6.31 12.04
C ASP A 64 -23.74 -6.88 13.38
N ALA A 65 -22.94 -6.06 14.05
CA ALA A 65 -22.99 -5.91 15.50
C ALA A 65 -22.78 -4.44 15.87
N ALA A 66 -23.78 -3.61 15.56
CA ALA A 66 -23.99 -2.32 16.21
C ALA A 66 -25.16 -2.46 17.20
N SER A 67 -24.97 -1.98 18.44
CA SER A 67 -25.92 -1.92 19.58
C SER A 67 -26.22 -3.25 20.30
N ALA A 68 -26.24 -3.39 21.63
CA ALA A 68 -26.28 -2.45 22.75
C ALA A 68 -25.83 -3.10 24.07
N VAL A 69 -25.16 -2.34 24.96
CA VAL A 69 -25.42 -2.33 26.42
C VAL A 69 -25.28 -0.88 26.91
N ALA A 70 -26.41 -0.28 27.30
CA ALA A 70 -26.53 0.99 28.03
C ALA A 70 -26.37 0.72 29.54
N ALA A 71 -25.54 1.46 30.28
CA ALA A 71 -25.80 2.71 31.03
C ALA A 71 -26.46 2.55 32.44
N ALA A 72 -25.74 3.00 33.49
CA ALA A 72 -26.18 3.68 34.74
C ALA A 72 -24.95 3.82 35.68
N ALA A 73 -24.66 4.91 36.44
CA ALA A 73 -25.43 6.05 36.95
C ALA A 73 -24.47 7.27 37.19
N SER A 74 -24.80 8.51 36.76
CA SER A 74 -25.49 9.65 37.46
C SER A 74 -24.62 10.39 38.51
N ALA A 75 -24.64 11.71 38.72
CA ALA A 75 -25.65 12.79 38.55
C ALA A 75 -24.89 14.17 38.53
N ALA A 76 -25.42 15.39 38.31
CA ALA A 76 -26.75 16.03 38.26
C ALA A 76 -26.53 17.40 37.52
N ALA A 77 -27.46 18.24 37.07
CA ALA A 77 -28.92 18.35 37.16
C ALA A 77 -29.40 19.23 35.98
N SER A 78 -30.59 18.94 35.46
CA SER A 78 -31.41 19.86 34.66
C SER A 78 -32.64 20.24 35.48
N ALA A 79 -33.16 21.45 35.28
CA ALA A 79 -34.53 21.80 35.66
C ALA A 79 -35.31 22.12 34.38
N ALA A 80 -36.42 21.40 34.21
CA ALA A 80 -37.37 21.43 33.11
C ALA A 80 -38.55 22.36 33.40
N VAL A 81 -39.29 22.78 32.36
CA VAL A 81 -40.77 22.89 32.38
C VAL A 81 -41.33 22.67 30.95
N LEU A 82 -42.36 21.82 30.86
CA LEU A 82 -43.23 21.53 29.72
C LEU A 82 -44.44 22.50 29.67
N THR A 83 -44.97 22.81 28.48
CA THR A 83 -46.39 22.58 28.07
C THR A 83 -46.66 23.06 26.62
N PRO A 84 -47.62 22.46 25.89
CA PRO A 84 -47.93 22.75 24.48
C PRO A 84 -49.27 23.49 24.30
N SER A 85 -49.39 24.29 23.23
CA SER A 85 -50.64 24.84 22.65
C SER A 85 -50.25 25.34 21.25
N GLY A 86 -50.76 24.85 20.11
CA GLY A 86 -52.16 24.79 19.70
C GLY A 86 -52.49 26.05 18.88
N VAL A 87 -52.65 25.93 17.55
CA VAL A 87 -53.67 26.60 16.70
C VAL A 87 -53.44 26.26 15.20
N ASN A 88 -54.53 25.77 14.60
CA ASN A 88 -54.83 25.55 13.17
C ASN A 88 -54.70 26.86 12.34
N VAL A 89 -54.60 26.87 11.01
CA VAL A 89 -55.69 26.62 10.05
C VAL A 89 -55.12 26.55 8.62
N ALA A 90 -55.55 25.51 7.90
CA ALA A 90 -55.96 25.36 6.50
C ALA A 90 -55.43 26.30 5.40
N GLY A 91 -55.21 25.85 4.15
CA GLY A 91 -55.50 24.54 3.58
C GLY A 91 -55.53 24.57 2.05
N ALA A 92 -55.80 23.37 1.50
CA ALA A 92 -56.16 23.03 0.12
C ALA A 92 -55.03 23.14 -0.93
N GLY A 93 -54.75 22.14 -1.78
CA GLY A 93 -55.30 20.80 -2.01
C GLY A 93 -54.26 20.02 -2.84
N ALA A 94 -54.03 18.74 -2.54
CA ALA A 94 -54.66 17.59 -3.22
C ALA A 94 -54.32 17.53 -4.72
N GLN A 95 -53.91 16.42 -5.32
CA GLN A 95 -53.71 15.02 -4.93
C GLN A 95 -52.96 14.40 -6.13
N SER A 96 -52.03 13.46 -5.91
CA SER A 96 -52.18 12.02 -6.25
C SER A 96 -52.33 11.76 -7.77
N THR A 97 -51.76 10.74 -8.41
CA THR A 97 -51.27 9.43 -7.99
C THR A 97 -50.78 8.72 -9.26
N ALA A 98 -49.70 7.94 -9.15
CA ALA A 98 -49.57 6.55 -9.62
C ALA A 98 -49.70 6.25 -11.14
N VAL A 99 -49.22 5.16 -11.76
CA VAL A 99 -48.33 3.99 -11.55
C VAL A 99 -48.40 3.24 -12.92
N ALA A 100 -47.43 2.37 -13.17
CA ALA A 100 -47.37 1.30 -14.20
C ALA A 100 -46.68 1.70 -15.51
N LYS A 101 -45.55 1.11 -15.93
CA LYS A 101 -45.09 -0.31 -16.03
C LYS A 101 -45.63 -1.01 -17.27
N ALA A 102 -44.72 -1.77 -17.88
CA ALA A 102 -44.85 -2.77 -18.96
C ALA A 102 -44.69 -2.22 -20.38
N SER A 103 -44.12 -2.90 -21.38
CA SER A 103 -43.18 -4.03 -21.56
C SER A 103 -43.28 -4.41 -23.05
N SER A 104 -42.24 -5.06 -23.61
CA SER A 104 -42.25 -5.86 -24.86
C SER A 104 -42.56 -5.10 -26.17
N GLY A 105 -42.00 -5.43 -27.33
CA GLY A 105 -41.16 -6.56 -27.72
C GLY A 105 -40.86 -6.51 -29.23
N ASP A 106 -39.96 -7.41 -29.63
CA ASP A 106 -39.84 -8.12 -30.91
C ASP A 106 -39.50 -7.41 -32.24
N ARG A 107 -38.26 -7.75 -32.70
CA ARG A 107 -37.89 -8.52 -33.92
C ARG A 107 -38.65 -8.23 -35.24
N ALA A 108 -37.86 -7.91 -36.28
CA ALA A 108 -37.64 -8.72 -37.51
C ALA A 108 -37.22 -7.84 -38.73
N THR A 109 -35.97 -7.99 -39.21
CA THR A 109 -35.53 -8.44 -40.55
C THR A 109 -36.03 -7.67 -41.79
N ALA A 110 -35.09 -7.07 -42.57
CA ALA A 110 -34.79 -7.40 -43.98
C ALA A 110 -33.99 -6.29 -44.70
N ASP A 111 -32.73 -6.61 -44.97
CA ASP A 111 -31.97 -6.55 -46.23
C ASP A 111 -32.13 -5.47 -47.33
N SER A 112 -30.96 -5.15 -47.90
CA SER A 112 -30.62 -4.60 -49.24
C SER A 112 -30.72 -3.08 -49.52
N GLY A 113 -29.60 -2.50 -49.95
CA GLY A 113 -29.57 -1.18 -50.61
C GLY A 113 -28.26 -0.41 -50.46
N THR A 114 -27.31 -0.65 -51.36
CA THR A 114 -26.04 0.08 -51.55
C THR A 114 -26.24 1.59 -51.84
N ALA A 115 -25.44 2.47 -51.22
CA ALA A 115 -24.61 3.50 -51.87
C ALA A 115 -24.06 4.56 -50.88
N SER A 116 -22.75 4.82 -51.00
CA SER A 116 -21.98 6.07 -50.76
C SER A 116 -22.60 7.20 -49.92
N GLY A 117 -21.86 7.67 -48.91
CA GLY A 117 -22.14 8.97 -48.29
C GLY A 117 -21.35 9.25 -47.01
N SER A 118 -20.06 9.53 -47.15
CA SER A 118 -19.28 10.21 -46.12
C SER A 118 -19.74 11.67 -45.98
N THR A 119 -20.30 12.06 -44.84
CA THR A 119 -20.08 13.41 -44.25
C THR A 119 -20.64 13.48 -42.84
N ALA A 120 -19.74 13.81 -41.92
CA ALA A 120 -20.03 14.33 -40.59
C ALA A 120 -20.35 15.84 -40.64
N LEU A 121 -21.23 16.31 -39.75
CA LEU A 121 -21.45 17.71 -39.37
C LEU A 121 -21.55 17.71 -37.83
N THR A 122 -20.53 18.12 -37.07
CA THR A 122 -20.02 19.47 -36.76
C THR A 122 -21.01 20.36 -35.99
N LEU A 123 -20.67 20.68 -34.72
CA LEU A 123 -21.08 21.92 -34.07
C LEU A 123 -19.83 22.65 -33.55
N GLN A 124 -19.82 23.96 -33.80
CA GLN A 124 -18.68 24.84 -34.03
C GLN A 124 -17.99 25.39 -32.78
N ALA A 125 -16.68 25.62 -32.92
CA ALA A 125 -15.90 26.63 -32.21
C ALA A 125 -15.49 27.75 -33.19
N ARG A 126 -15.42 29.01 -32.73
CA ARG A 126 -14.68 30.09 -33.43
C ARG A 126 -13.99 31.03 -32.44
N MET A 127 -12.66 31.01 -32.47
CA MET A 127 -11.80 32.16 -32.23
C MET A 127 -11.22 32.58 -33.59
N ALA A 128 -11.01 33.88 -33.81
CA ALA A 128 -10.23 34.40 -34.94
C ALA A 128 -9.22 35.43 -34.42
N ALA A 129 -8.00 35.30 -34.92
CA ALA A 129 -6.82 36.13 -34.66
C ALA A 129 -6.64 37.20 -35.76
N SER A 130 -5.84 38.23 -35.50
CA SER A 130 -5.06 38.90 -36.54
C SER A 130 -3.85 39.65 -35.98
N LEU A 131 -2.66 39.32 -36.49
CA LEU A 131 -1.42 40.08 -36.37
C LEU A 131 -0.58 39.77 -37.62
N ALA A 132 -0.24 40.79 -38.42
CA ALA A 132 0.96 40.85 -39.26
C ALA A 132 1.03 42.17 -40.06
N SER A 133 2.12 42.91 -39.91
CA SER A 133 3.07 43.21 -41.01
C SER A 133 4.17 44.16 -40.53
N ALA A 134 5.38 43.90 -41.01
CA ALA A 134 6.61 44.64 -40.73
C ALA A 134 7.16 45.24 -42.03
N VAL A 135 7.73 46.45 -41.98
CA VAL A 135 8.79 46.95 -42.88
C VAL A 135 9.64 47.94 -42.06
N GLY A 136 10.96 47.79 -42.12
CA GLY A 136 11.92 48.62 -41.36
C GLY A 136 12.46 49.83 -42.13
N THR A 137 13.21 50.69 -41.44
CA THR A 137 14.42 51.38 -41.92
C THR A 137 15.15 52.08 -40.76
N THR A 138 16.46 52.21 -40.94
CA THR A 138 17.55 52.77 -40.13
C THR A 138 17.43 54.25 -39.75
N GLY A 139 18.09 54.68 -38.66
CA GLY A 139 18.60 56.06 -38.53
C GLY A 139 18.70 56.64 -37.12
N THR A 140 19.92 56.92 -36.68
CA THR A 140 20.33 57.59 -35.44
C THR A 140 20.03 59.10 -35.43
N SER A 141 19.69 59.67 -34.26
CA SER A 141 20.37 60.81 -33.60
C SER A 141 19.44 61.69 -32.74
N THR A 142 20.06 62.26 -31.72
CA THR A 142 19.60 63.06 -30.58
C THR A 142 19.14 64.48 -30.93
N ALA A 143 18.10 65.00 -30.26
CA ALA A 143 18.00 66.40 -29.85
C ALA A 143 16.91 66.61 -28.78
N ALA A 144 17.17 67.52 -27.84
CA ALA A 144 16.46 67.73 -26.59
C ALA A 144 15.33 68.77 -26.65
N ALA A 145 14.34 68.57 -25.76
CA ALA A 145 13.42 69.48 -25.05
C ALA A 145 12.62 70.57 -25.81
N PRO A 146 11.34 70.75 -25.44
CA PRO A 146 11.06 71.84 -24.51
C PRO A 146 10.12 71.50 -23.33
N THR A 147 10.32 72.33 -22.31
CA THR A 147 9.62 72.52 -21.03
C THR A 147 8.10 72.28 -21.02
N ALA A 148 7.65 71.40 -20.12
CA ALA A 148 6.26 71.24 -19.74
C ALA A 148 5.90 72.15 -18.54
N SER A 149 4.89 72.98 -18.72
CA SER A 149 4.24 73.76 -17.67
C SER A 149 3.48 72.83 -16.72
N THR A 150 3.68 73.03 -15.42
CA THR A 150 3.07 72.31 -14.32
C THR A 150 1.57 72.60 -14.21
N LEU A 151 0.73 71.60 -14.50
CA LEU A 151 -0.65 71.50 -14.02
C LEU A 151 -0.65 70.56 -12.82
N SER A 152 -0.80 71.14 -11.63
CA SER A 152 -0.98 70.43 -10.38
C SER A 152 -2.35 69.72 -10.37
N VAL A 153 -2.35 68.46 -10.77
CA VAL A 153 -3.43 67.52 -10.42
C VAL A 153 -3.14 67.03 -9.02
N THR A 154 -3.96 67.43 -8.05
CA THR A 154 -4.04 66.75 -6.76
C THR A 154 -4.45 65.31 -7.01
N ALA A 155 -3.48 64.41 -7.09
CA ALA A 155 -3.71 62.98 -7.04
C ALA A 155 -4.28 62.66 -5.65
N THR A 156 -5.59 62.45 -5.57
CA THR A 156 -6.16 61.62 -4.50
C THR A 156 -5.44 60.29 -4.58
N ALA A 157 -4.56 60.01 -3.61
CA ALA A 157 -3.90 58.73 -3.47
C ALA A 157 -4.98 57.63 -3.53
N ALA A 158 -4.92 56.79 -4.57
CA ALA A 158 -5.75 55.60 -4.63
C ALA A 158 -5.48 54.81 -3.34
N ALA A 159 -6.53 54.49 -2.59
CA ALA A 159 -6.42 53.63 -1.42
C ALA A 159 -5.65 52.36 -1.82
N PRO A 160 -4.73 51.85 -0.98
CA PRO A 160 -3.94 50.69 -1.35
C PRO A 160 -4.86 49.53 -1.74
N THR A 161 -4.60 48.96 -2.92
CA THR A 161 -5.31 47.82 -3.52
C THR A 161 -5.19 46.54 -2.69
N GLU A 162 -4.45 46.57 -1.58
CA GLU A 162 -4.17 45.46 -0.68
C GLU A 162 -3.66 45.96 0.68
N LEU A 163 -4.07 45.34 1.78
CA LEU A 163 -3.53 45.55 3.12
C LEU A 163 -2.36 44.60 3.39
N ARG A 164 -1.22 45.12 3.87
CA ARG A 164 -0.01 44.32 4.13
C ARG A 164 0.27 44.16 5.60
N LEU A 165 0.70 42.95 5.98
CA LEU A 165 1.25 42.62 7.29
C LEU A 165 2.62 41.95 7.10
N TYR A 166 3.59 42.26 7.96
CA TYR A 166 4.93 41.71 7.88
C TYR A 166 5.26 40.85 9.11
N VAL A 167 5.91 39.71 8.86
CA VAL A 167 6.40 38.80 9.89
C VAL A 167 7.91 38.60 9.72
N GLU A 168 8.66 38.75 10.81
CA GLU A 168 10.12 38.58 10.83
C GLU A 168 10.56 37.84 12.09
N THR A 169 11.61 37.02 12.01
CA THR A 169 12.18 36.34 13.17
C THR A 169 12.71 37.31 14.25
N THR A 170 13.07 38.53 13.84
CA THR A 170 13.52 39.64 14.69
C THR A 170 12.40 40.62 15.06
N GLY A 171 11.16 40.38 14.63
CA GLY A 171 10.01 41.24 14.90
C GLY A 171 9.57 41.25 16.37
N ASP A 172 8.53 42.03 16.64
CA ASP A 172 7.90 42.16 17.97
C ASP A 172 6.39 41.96 17.88
N ASP A 173 5.84 41.02 18.65
CA ASP A 173 4.39 40.75 18.65
C ASP A 173 3.56 41.87 19.28
N ALA A 174 4.19 42.86 19.93
CA ALA A 174 3.54 44.10 20.35
C ALA A 174 3.26 45.08 19.17
N ALA A 175 3.97 44.93 18.05
CA ALA A 175 3.78 45.76 16.87
C ALA A 175 2.45 45.48 16.13
N ASP A 176 2.05 46.39 15.25
CA ASP A 176 0.84 46.27 14.43
C ASP A 176 1.07 45.60 13.06
N GLY A 177 2.33 45.35 12.69
CA GLY A 177 2.72 44.60 11.49
C GLY A 177 2.63 45.38 10.17
N ALA A 178 2.29 46.68 10.16
CA ALA A 178 1.98 47.42 8.93
C ALA A 178 3.20 47.73 8.03
N ALA A 179 4.41 47.71 8.58
CA ALA A 179 5.65 48.06 7.89
C ALA A 179 6.74 46.98 8.09
N GLN A 180 7.53 46.73 7.06
CA GLN A 180 8.66 45.80 7.13
C GLN A 180 9.80 46.36 7.99
N THR A 181 10.03 47.68 7.93
CA THR A 181 11.02 48.38 8.74
C THR A 181 10.27 49.24 9.75
N PRO A 182 10.52 49.08 11.06
CA PRO A 182 9.80 49.85 12.08
C PRO A 182 10.06 51.35 11.99
N SER A 183 9.00 52.13 12.11
CA SER A 183 8.95 53.57 12.38
C SER A 183 7.99 53.82 13.56
N GLY A 184 8.28 53.20 14.71
CA GLY A 184 7.42 53.20 15.89
C GLY A 184 6.83 51.82 16.14
N ASN A 185 5.52 51.73 16.36
CA ASN A 185 4.82 50.47 16.63
C ASN A 185 4.33 49.75 15.36
N ASP A 186 4.71 50.22 14.18
CA ASP A 186 4.27 49.71 12.89
C ASP A 186 5.16 48.58 12.34
N GLY A 187 6.22 48.20 13.05
CA GLY A 187 7.18 47.18 12.64
C GLY A 187 6.57 45.77 12.46
N PRO A 188 7.36 44.83 11.92
CA PRO A 188 6.91 43.46 11.68
C PRO A 188 6.65 42.72 13.01
N VAL A 189 5.64 41.85 13.00
CA VAL A 189 5.38 40.97 14.14
C VAL A 189 6.34 39.78 14.13
N LYS A 190 6.52 39.15 15.29
CA LYS A 190 7.45 38.02 15.45
C LYS A 190 6.83 36.69 15.01
N THR A 191 5.54 36.50 15.28
CA THR A 191 4.89 35.19 15.15
C THR A 191 3.76 35.19 14.13
N LEU A 192 3.57 34.04 13.47
CA LEU A 192 2.44 33.80 12.58
C LEU A 192 1.09 33.87 13.31
N ALA A 193 1.05 33.43 14.57
CA ALA A 193 -0.14 33.52 15.41
C ALA A 193 -0.57 34.99 15.61
N ARG A 194 0.39 35.89 15.84
CA ARG A 194 0.10 37.32 15.97
C ARG A 194 -0.35 37.92 14.64
N ALA A 195 0.32 37.60 13.53
CA ALA A 195 -0.08 38.04 12.20
C ALA A 195 -1.51 37.61 11.85
N GLN A 196 -1.89 36.38 12.19
CA GLN A 196 -3.26 35.88 12.02
C GLN A 196 -4.28 36.68 12.84
N GLN A 197 -3.98 36.99 14.11
CA GLN A 197 -4.88 37.82 14.94
C GLN A 197 -5.08 39.21 14.35
N LEU A 198 -4.02 39.83 13.81
CA LEU A 198 -4.10 41.11 13.13
C LEU A 198 -4.95 41.02 11.86
N ALA A 199 -4.74 39.98 11.03
CA ALA A 199 -5.55 39.73 9.85
C ALA A 199 -7.04 39.56 10.19
N ARG A 200 -7.37 38.76 11.22
CA ARG A 200 -8.75 38.60 11.74
C ARG A 200 -9.37 39.93 12.14
N SER A 201 -8.61 40.79 12.82
CA SER A 201 -9.09 42.09 13.24
C SER A 201 -9.41 43.00 12.04
N LYS A 202 -8.62 42.93 10.97
CA LYS A 202 -8.90 43.66 9.71
C LYS A 202 -10.10 43.08 8.98
N LEU A 203 -10.23 41.75 8.90
CA LEU A 203 -11.41 41.09 8.30
C LEU A 203 -12.70 41.47 9.04
N LEU A 204 -12.67 41.49 10.38
CA LEU A 204 -13.81 41.92 11.19
C LEU A 204 -14.18 43.39 10.92
N ALA A 205 -13.19 44.27 10.77
CA ALA A 205 -13.41 45.67 10.42
C ALA A 205 -14.03 45.82 9.01
N MET A 206 -13.59 45.02 8.03
CA MET A 206 -14.19 44.98 6.69
C MET A 206 -15.65 44.49 6.74
N GLN A 207 -15.93 43.46 7.54
CA GLN A 207 -17.29 42.94 7.74
C GLN A 207 -18.20 43.97 8.40
N ALA A 208 -17.67 44.77 9.34
CA ALA A 208 -18.38 45.87 9.98
C ALA A 208 -18.51 47.12 9.11
N GLY A 209 -17.88 47.16 7.93
CA GLY A 209 -17.86 48.32 7.03
C GLY A 209 -17.03 49.49 7.55
N THR A 210 -16.19 49.30 8.56
CA THR A 210 -15.35 50.37 9.13
C THR A 210 -14.09 50.61 8.31
N ILE A 211 -13.69 49.64 7.49
CA ILE A 211 -12.67 49.80 6.44
C ILE A 211 -13.15 49.16 5.14
N ALA A 212 -12.61 49.62 4.01
CA ALA A 212 -12.92 49.05 2.70
C ALA A 212 -12.47 47.59 2.61
N ARG A 213 -13.27 46.76 1.93
CA ARG A 213 -12.91 45.36 1.64
C ARG A 213 -11.75 45.34 0.65
N THR A 214 -10.65 44.71 1.05
CA THR A 214 -9.42 44.61 0.26
C THR A 214 -8.71 43.31 0.59
N ALA A 215 -7.84 42.84 -0.29
CA ALA A 215 -7.01 41.67 -0.04
C ALA A 215 -6.07 41.91 1.16
N ILE A 216 -5.75 40.86 1.90
CA ILE A 216 -4.76 40.91 3.00
C ILE A 216 -3.56 40.04 2.60
N ARG A 217 -2.37 40.65 2.49
CA ARG A 217 -1.11 39.95 2.25
C ARG A 217 -0.22 39.97 3.48
N ILE A 218 0.05 38.79 4.02
CA ILE A 218 0.98 38.54 5.10
C ILE A 218 2.31 38.10 4.48
N THR A 219 3.32 38.98 4.50
CA THR A 219 4.66 38.72 3.95
C THR A 219 5.60 38.27 5.06
N ILE A 220 6.13 37.05 4.93
CA ILE A 220 6.95 36.39 5.95
C ILE A 220 8.41 36.37 5.51
N GLY A 221 9.30 36.93 6.32
CA GLY A 221 10.72 37.00 6.02
C GLY A 221 11.48 35.69 6.28
N PRO A 222 12.68 35.53 5.70
CA PRO A 222 13.49 34.32 5.87
C PRO A 222 13.71 33.93 7.33
N GLY A 223 13.67 32.63 7.60
CA GLY A 223 13.95 32.08 8.93
C GLY A 223 13.09 30.88 9.30
N GLU A 224 13.42 30.31 10.46
CA GLU A 224 12.64 29.26 11.10
C GLU A 224 11.68 29.88 12.12
N TYR A 225 10.41 29.46 12.07
CA TYR A 225 9.32 29.89 12.93
C TYR A 225 8.78 28.66 13.68
N PRO A 226 9.39 28.29 14.83
CA PRO A 226 8.90 27.20 15.67
C PRO A 226 7.52 27.52 16.24
N LEU A 227 6.60 26.59 16.08
CA LEU A 227 5.24 26.69 16.61
C LEU A 227 5.20 26.15 18.04
N LYS A 228 4.57 26.92 18.94
CA LYS A 228 4.24 26.45 20.30
C LYS A 228 2.98 25.57 20.31
N SER A 229 2.13 25.73 19.31
CA SER A 229 0.89 24.97 19.12
C SER A 229 0.44 25.05 17.66
N THR A 230 -0.45 24.15 17.26
CA THR A 230 -1.06 24.12 15.92
C THR A 230 -1.74 25.45 15.57
N LEU A 231 -1.53 25.95 14.35
CA LEU A 231 -2.24 27.11 13.81
C LEU A 231 -3.64 26.70 13.35
N TYR A 232 -4.67 27.35 13.88
CA TYR A 232 -6.07 27.10 13.51
C TYR A 232 -6.63 28.26 12.69
N PHE A 233 -7.13 27.96 11.50
CA PHE A 233 -7.85 28.87 10.63
C PHE A 233 -9.32 28.47 10.59
N GLY A 234 -10.20 29.38 10.99
CA GLY A 234 -11.65 29.19 11.00
C GLY A 234 -12.37 30.21 10.12
N PRO A 235 -13.70 30.29 10.18
CA PRO A 235 -14.48 31.26 9.39
C PRO A 235 -14.08 32.73 9.61
N SER A 236 -13.46 33.05 10.74
CA SER A 236 -12.88 34.38 11.02
C SER A 236 -11.66 34.73 10.16
N ASP A 237 -11.05 33.75 9.51
CA ASP A 237 -9.88 33.89 8.64
C ASP A 237 -10.26 33.86 7.16
N ALA A 238 -11.54 33.67 6.85
CA ALA A 238 -12.00 33.54 5.47
C ALA A 238 -11.90 34.88 4.74
N GLY A 239 -11.20 34.86 3.61
CA GLY A 239 -11.25 35.92 2.62
C GLY A 239 -12.42 35.70 1.66
N THR A 240 -12.33 36.34 0.51
CA THR A 240 -13.24 36.13 -0.61
C THR A 240 -12.46 36.17 -1.92
N LYS A 241 -13.05 35.67 -3.01
CA LYS A 241 -12.36 35.61 -4.30
C LYS A 241 -11.74 36.94 -4.77
N ASP A 242 -12.44 38.06 -4.51
CA ASP A 242 -11.98 39.40 -4.88
C ASP A 242 -11.10 40.08 -3.80
N ALA A 243 -11.05 39.52 -2.61
CA ALA A 243 -10.27 40.03 -1.48
C ALA A 243 -9.75 38.83 -0.65
N PRO A 244 -8.78 38.06 -1.16
CA PRO A 244 -8.26 36.88 -0.50
C PRO A 244 -7.36 37.24 0.69
N VAL A 245 -7.06 36.24 1.51
CA VAL A 245 -6.03 36.32 2.56
C VAL A 245 -4.85 35.45 2.13
N SER A 246 -3.67 36.04 2.02
CA SER A 246 -2.48 35.36 1.49
C SER A 246 -1.32 35.39 2.48
N TYR A 247 -0.74 34.22 2.76
CA TYR A 247 0.47 34.04 3.55
C TYR A 247 1.61 33.65 2.63
N GLU A 248 2.61 34.52 2.51
CA GLU A 248 3.61 34.41 1.48
C GLU A 248 5.01 34.51 2.05
N ALA A 249 5.88 33.58 1.67
CA ALA A 249 7.30 33.76 1.89
C ALA A 249 7.79 34.91 1.00
N ARG A 250 8.50 35.88 1.60
CA ARG A 250 9.17 36.93 0.83
C ARG A 250 10.14 36.37 -0.20
N GLN A 251 10.78 35.26 0.14
CA GLN A 251 11.59 34.45 -0.75
C GLN A 251 11.17 32.98 -0.59
N ALA A 252 10.70 32.37 -1.67
CA ALA A 252 10.24 30.99 -1.63
C ALA A 252 11.34 30.04 -1.13
N GLY A 253 10.98 29.09 -0.27
CA GLY A 253 11.91 28.10 0.28
C GLY A 253 12.80 28.59 1.43
N THR A 254 12.72 29.86 1.85
CA THR A 254 13.52 30.38 2.97
C THR A 254 12.75 30.50 4.28
N VAL A 255 11.46 30.19 4.28
CA VAL A 255 10.60 30.25 5.47
C VAL A 255 10.24 28.83 5.89
N LEU A 256 10.60 28.44 7.11
CA LEU A 256 10.23 27.16 7.70
C LEU A 256 9.28 27.37 8.89
N ILE A 257 8.08 26.81 8.78
CA ILE A 257 7.12 26.67 9.87
C ILE A 257 7.34 25.30 10.50
N SER A 258 7.89 25.30 11.71
CA SER A 258 8.49 24.12 12.35
C SER A 258 7.66 23.65 13.54
N GLY A 259 7.33 22.36 13.60
CA GLY A 259 6.65 21.73 14.74
C GLY A 259 7.63 21.16 15.78
N SER A 260 8.90 21.58 15.75
CA SER A 260 9.98 21.00 16.52
C SER A 260 10.59 21.96 17.54
N VAL A 261 11.44 21.38 18.38
CA VAL A 261 12.38 22.09 19.25
C VAL A 261 13.82 21.75 18.87
N ASP A 262 14.71 22.74 19.03
CA ASP A 262 16.15 22.57 18.89
C ASP A 262 16.73 22.00 20.19
N LEU A 263 17.48 20.91 20.09
CA LEU A 263 18.14 20.26 21.22
C LEU A 263 19.60 20.73 21.39
N GLY A 264 20.04 21.68 20.57
CA GLY A 264 21.38 22.22 20.53
C GLY A 264 22.28 21.50 19.54
N THR A 265 23.52 21.98 19.48
CA THR A 265 24.57 21.46 18.60
C THR A 265 25.69 20.80 19.40
N LYS A 266 26.19 19.65 18.95
CA LYS A 266 27.34 18.97 19.54
C LYS A 266 28.34 18.52 18.47
N THR A 267 29.62 18.54 18.80
CA THR A 267 30.67 17.97 17.95
C THR A 267 30.58 16.44 17.96
N ALA A 268 30.53 15.84 16.78
CA ALA A 268 30.57 14.39 16.61
C ALA A 268 31.90 13.80 17.13
N PRO A 269 31.86 12.74 17.96
CA PRO A 269 33.06 12.05 18.41
C PRO A 269 33.77 11.37 17.24
N ALA A 270 35.08 11.18 17.35
CA ALA A 270 35.84 10.41 16.36
C ALA A 270 35.46 8.91 16.37
N SER A 271 35.12 8.36 17.54
CA SER A 271 34.59 7.00 17.71
C SER A 271 33.08 6.92 17.43
N ALA A 272 32.57 5.71 17.18
CA ALA A 272 31.13 5.43 17.05
C ALA A 272 30.40 5.34 18.41
N THR A 273 30.89 6.05 19.43
CA THR A 273 30.27 6.09 20.76
C THR A 273 29.02 6.98 20.73
N PRO A 274 27.90 6.57 21.36
CA PRO A 274 26.70 7.41 21.39
C PRO A 274 26.95 8.79 22.00
N LEU A 275 26.48 9.84 21.32
CA LEU A 275 26.35 11.17 21.91
C LEU A 275 25.04 11.28 22.66
N THR A 276 25.02 12.07 23.74
CA THR A 276 23.80 12.35 24.50
C THR A 276 23.33 13.78 24.29
N PHE A 277 22.05 13.99 23.99
CA PHE A 277 21.36 15.28 24.02
C PHE A 277 20.37 15.30 25.19
N ALA A 278 20.14 16.49 25.78
CA ALA A 278 19.16 16.64 26.83
C ALA A 278 17.75 16.58 26.23
N ALA A 279 16.85 15.83 26.88
CA ALA A 279 15.44 15.83 26.52
C ALA A 279 14.75 17.14 26.93
N PRO A 280 13.76 17.64 26.17
CA PRO A 280 12.85 18.67 26.66
C PRO A 280 12.09 18.18 27.91
N ALA A 281 11.68 19.11 28.77
CA ALA A 281 11.01 18.80 30.04
C ALA A 281 9.70 17.98 29.87
N ASP A 282 9.04 18.06 28.72
CA ASP A 282 7.85 17.27 28.38
C ASP A 282 8.24 15.86 27.87
N SER A 283 8.78 15.05 28.77
CA SER A 283 9.25 13.68 28.49
C SER A 283 8.17 12.72 27.97
N ALA A 284 6.89 13.03 28.17
CA ALA A 284 5.76 12.28 27.62
C ALA A 284 5.74 12.33 26.08
N ALA A 285 6.34 13.37 25.48
CA ALA A 285 6.42 13.57 24.04
C ALA A 285 7.24 12.51 23.29
N MET A 286 7.92 11.59 23.97
CA MET A 286 8.94 10.71 23.38
C MET A 286 8.79 9.20 23.68
N ASN A 287 7.92 8.79 24.61
CA ASN A 287 7.84 7.38 25.02
C ASN A 287 7.28 6.43 23.94
N GLY A 288 6.61 6.96 22.92
CA GLY A 288 5.95 6.18 21.87
C GLY A 288 6.71 6.09 20.55
N ALA A 289 8.04 5.90 20.53
CA ALA A 289 8.80 5.78 19.27
C ALA A 289 8.69 7.04 18.37
N ALA A 290 9.23 8.16 18.86
CA ALA A 290 9.20 9.45 18.15
C ALA A 290 10.18 9.49 16.96
N GLN A 291 10.50 10.69 16.47
CA GLN A 291 11.47 10.92 15.39
C GLN A 291 12.58 11.86 15.87
N LEU A 292 13.79 11.66 15.39
CA LEU A 292 14.92 12.57 15.61
C LEU A 292 15.54 12.95 14.27
N PHE A 293 15.96 14.20 14.13
CA PHE A 293 16.68 14.67 12.96
C PHE A 293 18.03 15.24 13.37
N ILE A 294 19.09 14.78 12.71
CA ILE A 294 20.45 15.30 12.87
C ILE A 294 20.85 16.00 11.58
N ASN A 295 21.14 17.30 11.67
CA ASN A 295 21.41 18.16 10.50
C ASN A 295 20.32 18.04 9.42
N GLY A 296 19.06 17.89 9.85
CA GLY A 296 17.91 17.72 8.96
C GLY A 296 17.78 16.33 8.30
N ARG A 297 18.60 15.35 8.66
CA ARG A 297 18.45 13.94 8.21
C ARG A 297 17.78 13.11 9.30
N ARG A 298 16.69 12.42 8.97
CA ARG A 298 15.99 11.49 9.88
C ARG A 298 16.96 10.42 10.39
N ALA A 299 17.07 10.29 11.70
CA ALA A 299 17.82 9.23 12.35
C ALA A 299 16.93 7.99 12.53
N ASP A 300 17.54 6.80 12.48
CA ASP A 300 16.84 5.53 12.60
C ASP A 300 16.55 5.27 14.08
N LEU A 301 15.30 5.02 14.44
CA LEU A 301 15.01 4.58 15.80
C LEU A 301 15.68 3.21 16.00
N ALA A 302 16.44 3.06 17.09
CA ALA A 302 17.25 1.87 17.34
C ALA A 302 16.42 0.59 17.19
N ARG A 303 16.86 -0.32 16.31
CA ARG A 303 16.07 -1.51 15.91
C ARG A 303 16.93 -2.73 15.65
N GLN A 304 16.35 -3.90 15.91
CA GLN A 304 16.93 -5.19 15.54
C GLN A 304 15.99 -5.98 14.62
N PRO A 305 16.50 -6.50 13.50
CA PRO A 305 17.83 -6.20 12.96
C PRO A 305 17.91 -4.75 12.44
N ASN A 306 19.13 -4.25 12.28
CA ASN A 306 19.39 -2.90 11.79
C ASN A 306 18.72 -2.62 10.42
N ALA A 307 18.53 -1.34 10.11
CA ALA A 307 17.92 -0.89 8.85
C ALA A 307 18.55 -1.58 7.63
N GLY A 308 17.71 -2.00 6.67
CA GLY A 308 18.14 -2.80 5.51
C GLY A 308 18.10 -4.33 5.72
N SER A 309 17.85 -4.80 6.94
CA SER A 309 17.64 -6.22 7.25
C SER A 309 16.26 -6.47 7.88
N ALA A 310 15.83 -7.74 7.96
CA ALA A 310 14.59 -8.15 8.62
C ALA A 310 14.74 -9.54 9.27
N TRP A 311 13.98 -9.78 10.34
CA TRP A 311 13.73 -11.12 10.85
C TRP A 311 12.48 -11.71 10.21
N PHE A 312 12.29 -13.02 10.40
CA PHE A 312 11.22 -13.76 9.74
C PHE A 312 10.44 -14.64 10.70
N VAL A 313 9.11 -14.55 10.61
CA VAL A 313 8.22 -15.44 11.34
C VAL A 313 8.46 -16.87 10.87
N GLN A 314 8.73 -17.80 11.81
CA GLN A 314 8.96 -19.21 11.48
C GLN A 314 7.64 -20.00 11.48
N LYS A 315 6.77 -19.72 12.45
CA LYS A 315 5.54 -20.49 12.64
C LYS A 315 4.44 -19.67 13.34
N PRO A 316 3.18 -19.70 12.87
CA PRO A 316 2.06 -19.17 13.64
C PRO A 316 1.83 -19.99 14.91
N VAL A 317 1.47 -19.33 16.01
CA VAL A 317 1.13 -19.99 17.27
C VAL A 317 -0.32 -19.69 17.60
N VAL A 318 -1.16 -20.72 17.51
CA VAL A 318 -2.58 -20.66 17.87
C VAL A 318 -2.71 -20.73 19.38
N LEU A 319 -3.43 -19.78 19.96
CA LEU A 319 -3.67 -19.72 21.41
C LEU A 319 -4.91 -20.53 21.78
N SER A 320 -4.96 -21.05 23.00
CA SER A 320 -6.15 -21.76 23.51
C SER A 320 -7.39 -20.88 23.61
N THR A 321 -7.21 -19.56 23.63
CA THR A 321 -8.27 -18.55 23.59
C THR A 321 -8.74 -18.21 22.18
N ASP A 322 -8.07 -18.72 21.15
CA ASP A 322 -8.50 -18.51 19.77
C ASP A 322 -9.73 -19.36 19.46
N VAL A 323 -10.54 -18.89 18.52
CA VAL A 323 -11.64 -19.67 17.97
C VAL A 323 -11.07 -20.94 17.33
N ALA A 324 -11.73 -22.08 17.54
CA ALA A 324 -11.33 -23.36 16.97
C ALA A 324 -11.16 -23.23 15.44
N GLY A 325 -10.01 -23.70 14.92
CA GLY A 325 -9.65 -23.56 13.50
C GLY A 325 -8.93 -22.27 13.13
N SER A 326 -8.66 -21.36 14.09
CA SER A 326 -7.83 -20.17 13.87
C SER A 326 -6.43 -20.53 13.36
N GLN A 327 -5.88 -19.69 12.50
CA GLN A 327 -4.52 -19.79 11.97
C GLN A 327 -3.48 -18.99 12.79
N GLY A 328 -3.91 -18.29 13.85
CA GLY A 328 -3.03 -17.58 14.80
C GLY A 328 -2.60 -16.18 14.32
N SER A 329 -3.10 -15.14 14.98
CA SER A 329 -2.77 -13.72 14.68
C SER A 329 -2.12 -12.98 15.85
N GLU A 330 -2.00 -13.62 17.02
CA GLU A 330 -1.55 -12.95 18.25
C GLU A 330 -0.20 -13.46 18.75
N ALA A 331 0.22 -14.65 18.35
CA ALA A 331 1.52 -15.20 18.71
C ALA A 331 2.18 -15.90 17.52
N PHE A 332 3.51 -15.89 17.53
CA PHE A 332 4.33 -16.58 16.54
C PHE A 332 5.63 -17.08 17.16
N ALA A 333 6.21 -18.12 16.58
CA ALA A 333 7.56 -18.56 16.88
C ALA A 333 8.55 -17.83 15.96
N PRO A 334 9.53 -17.11 16.52
CA PRO A 334 10.64 -16.57 15.75
C PRO A 334 11.79 -17.60 15.65
N SER A 335 12.94 -17.22 15.08
CA SER A 335 14.12 -18.09 15.15
C SER A 335 14.65 -18.18 16.61
N PRO A 336 15.40 -19.24 16.99
CA PRO A 336 15.94 -19.38 18.35
C PRO A 336 16.82 -18.21 18.80
N GLY A 337 17.56 -17.61 17.87
CA GLY A 337 18.40 -16.44 18.13
C GLY A 337 17.57 -15.21 18.46
N ASP A 338 16.57 -14.93 17.62
CA ASP A 338 15.64 -13.80 17.82
C ASP A 338 14.86 -13.97 19.14
N LEU A 339 14.39 -15.18 19.45
CA LEU A 339 13.69 -15.47 20.70
C LEU A 339 14.59 -15.19 21.90
N THR A 340 15.85 -15.64 21.84
CA THR A 340 16.83 -15.44 22.91
C THR A 340 17.11 -13.96 23.12
N TRP A 341 17.27 -13.19 22.04
CA TRP A 341 17.44 -11.75 22.10
C TRP A 341 16.21 -11.06 22.72
N MET A 342 14.99 -11.37 22.24
CA MET A 342 13.74 -10.76 22.73
C MET A 342 13.44 -11.12 24.20
N THR A 343 13.71 -12.36 24.60
CA THR A 343 13.53 -12.80 25.99
C THR A 343 14.60 -12.21 26.91
N GLY A 344 15.80 -11.95 26.41
CA GLY A 344 16.90 -11.27 27.10
C GLY A 344 16.69 -9.77 27.32
N LEU A 345 15.70 -9.15 26.66
CA LEU A 345 15.38 -7.73 26.87
C LEU A 345 15.01 -7.44 28.33
N SER A 346 15.45 -6.26 28.79
CA SER A 346 15.08 -5.72 30.09
C SER A 346 13.56 -5.49 30.19
N ALA A 347 13.03 -5.38 31.41
CA ALA A 347 11.60 -5.10 31.61
C ALA A 347 11.18 -3.75 31.00
N SER A 348 12.06 -2.74 31.07
CA SER A 348 11.84 -1.43 30.46
C SER A 348 11.85 -1.51 28.92
N ASP A 349 12.80 -2.23 28.32
CA ASP A 349 12.84 -2.45 26.88
C ASP A 349 11.59 -3.19 26.39
N LYS A 350 11.19 -4.28 27.06
CA LYS A 350 9.96 -5.03 26.71
C LYS A 350 8.71 -4.16 26.73
N LYS A 351 8.61 -3.25 27.71
CA LYS A 351 7.44 -2.36 27.86
C LYS A 351 7.31 -1.38 26.69
N ARG A 352 8.42 -0.89 26.14
CA ARG A 352 8.41 0.16 25.10
C ARG A 352 8.70 -0.35 23.70
N ALA A 353 9.16 -1.60 23.58
CA ALA A 353 9.43 -2.25 22.31
C ALA A 353 8.23 -2.11 21.36
N VAL A 354 8.54 -1.82 20.10
CA VAL A 354 7.59 -1.86 19.00
C VAL A 354 8.01 -3.00 18.07
N VAL A 355 7.12 -3.95 17.86
CA VAL A 355 7.29 -5.06 16.91
C VAL A 355 6.57 -4.68 15.63
N GLU A 356 7.30 -4.23 14.60
CA GLU A 356 6.73 -3.98 13.27
C GLU A 356 6.54 -5.31 12.57
N VAL A 357 5.31 -5.61 12.16
CA VAL A 357 4.95 -6.81 11.40
C VAL A 357 4.45 -6.39 10.03
N MET A 358 5.09 -6.89 8.97
CA MET A 358 4.69 -6.63 7.58
C MET A 358 3.76 -7.75 7.07
N GLN A 359 2.62 -7.41 6.46
CA GLN A 359 1.58 -8.34 6.01
C GLN A 359 1.02 -7.93 4.63
N ALA A 360 1.72 -8.34 3.55
CA ALA A 360 1.36 -8.01 2.17
C ALA A 360 1.21 -6.49 1.93
N TRP A 361 -0.01 -5.96 1.80
CA TRP A 361 -0.30 -4.53 1.62
C TRP A 361 -0.40 -3.72 2.91
N SER A 362 -0.37 -4.39 4.06
CA SER A 362 -0.54 -3.77 5.38
C SER A 362 0.69 -3.98 6.26
N SER A 363 0.83 -3.14 7.27
CA SER A 363 1.76 -3.37 8.37
C SER A 363 1.13 -2.98 9.70
N GLY A 364 1.72 -3.47 10.79
CA GLY A 364 1.26 -3.21 12.15
C GLY A 364 2.42 -2.98 13.10
N GLN A 365 2.25 -2.01 13.99
CA GLN A 365 3.17 -1.68 15.07
C GLN A 365 2.61 -2.25 16.37
N HIS A 366 3.18 -3.35 16.84
CA HIS A 366 2.68 -4.08 18.01
C HIS A 366 3.56 -3.89 19.23
N ARG A 367 3.02 -4.17 20.42
CA ARG A 367 3.77 -4.29 21.67
C ARG A 367 4.05 -5.75 21.97
N ILE A 368 5.13 -6.01 22.71
CA ILE A 368 5.34 -7.32 23.34
C ILE A 368 4.29 -7.47 24.45
N SER A 369 3.44 -8.49 24.35
CA SER A 369 2.33 -8.70 25.29
C SER A 369 2.85 -9.08 26.68
N THR A 370 2.18 -8.58 27.71
CA THR A 370 2.43 -8.98 29.11
C THR A 370 1.65 -10.23 29.51
N LEU A 371 0.78 -10.74 28.64
CA LEU A 371 0.01 -11.95 28.89
C LEU A 371 0.92 -13.19 28.82
N THR A 372 0.45 -14.29 29.42
CA THR A 372 1.14 -15.58 29.33
C THR A 372 1.42 -15.92 27.88
N THR A 373 2.70 -16.15 27.59
CA THR A 373 3.23 -16.45 26.26
C THR A 373 3.56 -17.94 26.20
N PRO A 374 3.06 -18.69 25.20
CA PRO A 374 3.44 -20.09 25.01
C PRO A 374 4.96 -20.25 24.88
N ALA A 375 5.49 -21.37 25.39
CA ALA A 375 6.92 -21.66 25.30
C ALA A 375 7.40 -21.65 23.84
N GLY A 376 8.56 -21.05 23.58
CA GLY A 376 9.13 -20.97 22.23
C GLY A 376 8.50 -19.90 21.32
N SER A 377 7.64 -19.02 21.85
CA SER A 377 6.92 -18.02 21.06
C SER A 377 7.05 -16.61 21.63
N VAL A 378 6.64 -15.63 20.82
CA VAL A 378 6.39 -14.25 21.22
C VAL A 378 4.91 -13.97 21.02
N ARG A 379 4.29 -13.34 22.01
CA ARG A 379 2.91 -12.84 21.94
C ARG A 379 2.92 -11.33 21.77
N ILE A 380 2.09 -10.83 20.85
CA ILE A 380 1.98 -9.41 20.51
C ILE A 380 0.61 -8.84 20.90
N ALA A 381 0.54 -7.52 21.13
CA ALA A 381 -0.70 -6.79 21.37
C ALA A 381 -0.65 -5.41 20.65
N PRO A 382 -1.67 -5.00 19.88
CA PRO A 382 -2.89 -5.76 19.60
C PRO A 382 -2.56 -6.95 18.69
N LYS A 383 -3.48 -7.89 18.48
CA LYS A 383 -3.26 -8.97 17.51
C LYS A 383 -3.03 -8.40 16.11
N ALA A 384 -2.23 -9.07 15.30
CA ALA A 384 -2.06 -8.76 13.89
C ALA A 384 -3.41 -8.76 13.16
N ARG A 385 -3.52 -7.93 12.11
CA ARG A 385 -4.75 -7.83 11.32
C ARG A 385 -5.05 -9.15 10.63
N TRP A 386 -4.00 -9.79 10.11
CA TRP A 386 -4.07 -11.08 9.42
C TRP A 386 -3.35 -12.17 10.22
N PRO A 387 -3.72 -13.44 10.07
CA PRO A 387 -2.93 -14.55 10.60
C PRO A 387 -1.48 -14.51 10.12
N PHE A 388 -0.56 -14.99 10.96
CA PHE A 388 0.84 -15.11 10.58
C PHE A 388 1.00 -16.13 9.46
N LEU A 389 1.88 -15.82 8.50
CA LEU A 389 2.16 -16.56 7.28
C LEU A 389 0.97 -16.72 6.32
N SER A 390 -0.13 -15.96 6.52
CA SER A 390 -1.34 -16.04 5.67
C SER A 390 -1.06 -15.75 4.19
N PHE A 391 -0.08 -14.91 3.90
CA PHE A 391 0.26 -14.51 2.53
C PHE A 391 1.58 -15.11 2.06
N GLY A 392 2.25 -15.95 2.84
CA GLY A 392 3.51 -16.54 2.41
C GLY A 392 4.46 -16.81 3.56
N VAL A 393 5.50 -17.57 3.25
CA VAL A 393 6.41 -18.16 4.25
C VAL A 393 7.56 -17.24 4.67
N SER A 394 7.77 -16.12 3.97
CA SER A 394 8.84 -15.15 4.28
C SER A 394 8.28 -13.89 4.94
N GLN A 395 7.39 -14.04 5.93
CA GLN A 395 6.82 -12.87 6.60
C GLN A 395 7.84 -12.16 7.49
N ARG A 396 8.08 -10.88 7.18
CA ARG A 396 9.07 -10.05 7.86
C ARG A 396 8.53 -9.39 9.12
N TYR A 397 9.42 -9.25 10.10
CA TYR A 397 9.22 -8.39 11.26
C TYR A 397 10.57 -7.82 11.75
N TYR A 398 10.52 -6.78 12.59
CA TYR A 398 11.65 -6.29 13.36
C TYR A 398 11.18 -5.71 14.71
N VAL A 399 12.10 -5.49 15.64
CA VAL A 399 11.82 -4.90 16.96
C VAL A 399 12.60 -3.60 17.10
N GLU A 400 11.90 -2.49 17.32
CA GLU A 400 12.51 -1.17 17.51
C GLU A 400 12.17 -0.56 18.87
N ASN A 401 12.77 0.61 19.12
CA ASN A 401 12.58 1.40 20.34
C ASN A 401 13.17 0.73 21.61
N VAL A 402 14.26 -0.04 21.50
CA VAL A 402 14.91 -0.69 22.67
C VAL A 402 16.38 -0.27 22.82
N VAL A 403 16.88 -0.18 24.05
CA VAL A 403 18.28 0.26 24.33
C VAL A 403 19.23 -0.77 23.75
N ALA A 404 18.90 -2.04 23.93
CA ALA A 404 19.70 -3.18 23.49
C ALA A 404 19.91 -3.21 21.96
N ALA A 405 19.14 -2.44 21.20
CA ALA A 405 19.28 -2.32 19.75
C ALA A 405 20.16 -1.14 19.32
N LEU A 406 20.53 -0.20 20.19
CA LEU A 406 21.35 0.96 19.82
C LEU A 406 22.80 0.53 19.58
N ASP A 407 23.12 0.11 18.35
CA ASP A 407 24.42 -0.46 18.00
C ASP A 407 24.97 -0.06 16.62
N ALA A 408 24.17 0.62 15.78
CA ALA A 408 24.57 0.99 14.43
C ALA A 408 24.68 2.52 14.18
N PRO A 409 25.56 2.96 13.26
CA PRO A 409 25.63 4.35 12.81
C PRO A 409 24.29 4.88 12.30
N GLY A 410 23.89 6.06 12.79
CA GLY A 410 22.62 6.68 12.44
C GLY A 410 21.47 6.34 13.38
N GLU A 411 21.65 5.37 14.28
CA GLU A 411 20.62 5.01 15.24
C GLU A 411 20.52 5.95 16.43
N TRP A 412 19.32 6.09 16.97
CA TRP A 412 19.07 6.83 18.20
C TRP A 412 18.03 6.17 19.09
N ILE A 413 18.01 6.57 20.36
CA ILE A 413 17.00 6.14 21.34
C ILE A 413 16.76 7.24 22.37
N TYR A 414 15.51 7.36 22.84
CA TYR A 414 15.19 8.10 24.06
C TYR A 414 15.10 7.14 25.25
N ASP A 415 15.90 7.39 26.27
CA ASP A 415 16.00 6.52 27.45
C ASP A 415 16.49 7.32 28.66
N ASP A 416 15.90 7.09 29.82
CA ASP A 416 16.24 7.73 31.10
C ASP A 416 16.40 9.27 31.02
N GLY A 417 15.42 9.94 30.40
CA GLY A 417 15.42 11.41 30.27
C GLY A 417 16.47 11.96 29.30
N SER A 418 17.12 11.11 28.52
CA SER A 418 18.21 11.47 27.61
C SER A 418 17.98 10.93 26.20
N ILE A 419 18.44 11.67 25.19
CA ILE A 419 18.44 11.22 23.78
C ILE A 419 19.85 10.78 23.45
N ARG A 420 20.04 9.52 23.09
CA ARG A 420 21.33 8.95 22.67
C ARG A 420 21.33 8.71 21.17
N TYR A 421 22.40 9.11 20.48
CA TYR A 421 22.55 8.97 19.02
C TYR A 421 23.96 8.48 18.66
N ILE A 422 24.05 7.46 17.82
CA ILE A 422 25.31 7.03 17.21
C ILE A 422 25.47 7.78 15.88
N ARG A 423 26.55 8.54 15.74
CA ARG A 423 26.83 9.28 14.50
C ARG A 423 26.87 8.37 13.28
N ARG A 424 26.49 8.91 12.12
CA ARG A 424 26.73 8.25 10.83
C ARG A 424 28.22 8.25 10.51
N ASN A 425 28.60 7.43 9.52
CA ASN A 425 29.99 7.28 9.12
C ASN A 425 30.56 8.58 8.50
N ASP A 426 29.73 9.33 7.77
CA ASP A 426 30.06 10.60 7.13
C ASP A 426 30.02 11.82 8.07
N GLU A 427 29.74 11.62 9.36
CA GLU A 427 29.56 12.68 10.36
C GLU A 427 30.76 12.86 11.30
N ALA A 428 31.86 12.11 11.14
CA ALA A 428 33.01 12.18 12.04
C ALA A 428 33.59 13.61 12.13
N GLY A 429 33.68 14.15 13.35
CA GLY A 429 34.17 15.52 13.60
C GLY A 429 33.22 16.66 13.19
N ALA A 430 32.05 16.35 12.63
CA ALA A 430 31.07 17.35 12.20
C ALA A 430 30.35 18.00 13.40
N GLN A 431 29.80 19.19 13.19
CA GLN A 431 28.82 19.79 14.11
C GLN A 431 27.44 19.19 13.84
N LEU A 432 26.84 18.57 14.85
CA LEU A 432 25.56 17.88 14.78
C LEU A 432 24.48 18.70 15.49
N LYS A 433 23.60 19.33 14.72
CA LYS A 433 22.39 20.00 15.21
C LYS A 433 21.27 18.97 15.34
N ALA A 434 20.74 18.81 16.55
CA ALA A 434 19.66 17.86 16.81
C ALA A 434 18.30 18.59 16.88
N THR A 435 17.31 18.05 16.16
CA THR A 435 15.96 18.62 16.06
C THR A 435 14.92 17.55 16.36
N LEU A 436 14.00 17.88 17.27
CA LEU A 436 12.98 16.95 17.78
C LEU A 436 11.57 17.48 17.51
N PRO A 437 10.76 16.81 16.67
CA PRO A 437 9.34 17.14 16.50
C PRO A 437 8.55 16.95 17.79
N ILE A 438 7.71 17.93 18.13
CA ILE A 438 6.83 17.89 19.32
C ILE A 438 5.35 18.08 18.99
N LEU A 439 5.02 18.60 17.81
CA LEU A 439 3.64 18.79 17.35
C LEU A 439 3.23 17.71 16.35
N ASP A 440 2.04 17.16 16.50
CA ASP A 440 1.49 16.19 15.54
C ASP A 440 0.92 16.90 14.30
N LYS A 441 0.49 18.17 14.45
CA LYS A 441 -0.07 19.02 13.38
C LYS A 441 0.50 20.43 13.44
N LEU A 442 0.80 21.00 12.28
CA LEU A 442 1.23 22.39 12.12
C LEU A 442 0.04 23.31 11.87
N MET A 443 -0.92 22.85 11.07
CA MET A 443 -2.04 23.68 10.60
C MET A 443 -3.34 22.89 10.49
N VAL A 444 -4.43 23.53 10.93
CA VAL A 444 -5.80 23.07 10.69
C VAL A 444 -6.60 24.23 10.11
N ILE A 445 -7.21 24.01 8.95
CA ILE A 445 -8.17 24.93 8.32
C ILE A 445 -9.53 24.26 8.41
N ALA A 446 -10.45 24.81 9.18
CA ALA A 446 -11.73 24.16 9.47
C ALA A 446 -12.90 25.16 9.46
N GLY A 447 -13.83 24.97 8.53
CA GLY A 447 -15.13 25.63 8.59
C GLY A 447 -15.99 25.14 9.75
N ASP A 448 -17.05 25.88 10.08
CA ASP A 448 -18.06 25.46 11.07
C ASP A 448 -19.23 24.72 10.39
N SER A 449 -20.33 24.45 11.11
CA SER A 449 -21.51 23.77 10.56
C SER A 449 -22.26 24.57 9.50
N THR A 450 -22.00 25.86 9.38
CA THR A 450 -22.74 26.82 8.53
C THR A 450 -21.86 27.56 7.54
N ARG A 451 -20.55 27.70 7.82
CA ARG A 451 -19.62 28.53 7.06
C ARG A 451 -18.34 27.75 6.75
N ALA A 452 -18.05 27.64 5.46
CA ALA A 452 -16.74 27.15 5.00
C ALA A 452 -15.67 28.24 5.15
N VAL A 453 -14.41 27.83 5.36
CA VAL A 453 -13.26 28.75 5.18
C VAL A 453 -13.00 28.91 3.69
N GLN A 454 -12.82 30.14 3.20
CA GLN A 454 -12.66 30.38 1.77
C GLN A 454 -11.54 31.38 1.43
N SER A 455 -10.98 31.23 0.24
CA SER A 455 -10.00 32.15 -0.38
C SER A 455 -8.81 32.47 0.52
N LEU A 456 -8.13 31.39 0.94
CA LEU A 456 -6.95 31.41 1.81
C LEU A 456 -5.76 30.77 1.07
N TYR A 457 -4.72 31.57 0.84
CA TYR A 457 -3.60 31.19 -0.03
C TYR A 457 -2.27 31.14 0.74
N PHE A 458 -1.48 30.11 0.48
CA PHE A 458 -0.16 29.89 1.06
C PHE A 458 0.86 29.72 -0.07
N THR A 459 1.87 30.59 -0.11
CA THR A 459 2.83 30.61 -1.22
C THR A 459 4.28 30.63 -0.75
N GLY A 460 5.10 29.72 -1.28
CA GLY A 460 6.55 29.70 -1.03
C GLY A 460 6.97 29.25 0.37
N LEU A 461 6.03 28.79 1.21
CA LEU A 461 6.25 28.41 2.60
C LEU A 461 6.70 26.96 2.73
N SER A 462 7.57 26.70 3.70
CA SER A 462 7.94 25.33 4.09
C SER A 462 7.29 24.95 5.42
N PHE A 463 6.79 23.74 5.52
CA PHE A 463 6.14 23.16 6.69
C PHE A 463 6.86 21.86 7.04
N GLY A 464 7.31 21.69 8.27
CA GLY A 464 7.98 20.45 8.62
C GLY A 464 8.14 20.16 10.09
N TYR A 465 8.69 18.98 10.34
CA TYR A 465 8.91 18.42 11.66
C TYR A 465 7.62 18.23 12.45
N THR A 466 6.75 17.35 11.97
CA THR A 466 5.65 16.82 12.79
C THR A 466 6.00 15.48 13.39
N ARG A 467 5.42 15.21 14.56
CA ARG A 467 5.61 13.99 15.31
C ARG A 467 4.57 12.93 14.93
N TYR A 468 4.98 11.68 14.98
CA TYR A 468 4.13 10.52 15.13
C TYR A 468 4.61 9.72 16.34
N LEU A 469 3.67 9.20 17.13
CA LEU A 469 3.96 8.28 18.21
C LEU A 469 3.17 7.00 17.97
N THR A 470 3.84 5.86 17.99
CA THR A 470 3.20 4.56 18.08
C THR A 470 2.35 4.53 19.35
N PRO A 471 1.03 4.31 19.25
CA PRO A 471 0.14 4.28 20.41
C PRO A 471 0.59 3.27 21.46
N ASP A 472 0.29 3.51 22.73
CA ASP A 472 0.63 2.57 23.82
C ASP A 472 0.02 1.17 23.58
N ALA A 473 -1.20 1.13 23.05
CA ALA A 473 -1.88 -0.10 22.68
C ALA A 473 -1.37 -0.74 21.38
N GLY A 474 -0.42 -0.10 20.68
CA GLY A 474 0.01 -0.42 19.33
C GLY A 474 -0.97 0.07 18.25
N PHE A 475 -0.66 -0.21 17.00
CA PHE A 475 -1.39 0.23 15.81
C PHE A 475 -1.46 -0.91 14.78
N THR A 476 -2.63 -1.10 14.17
CA THR A 476 -2.81 -2.03 13.05
C THR A 476 -3.52 -1.32 11.92
N ASP A 477 -2.97 -1.47 10.71
CA ASP A 477 -3.60 -1.00 9.49
C ASP A 477 -4.38 -2.11 8.79
N GLY A 478 -5.50 -1.75 8.17
CA GLY A 478 -6.22 -2.62 7.26
C GLY A 478 -5.77 -2.44 5.81
N GLN A 479 -5.53 -1.19 5.41
CA GLN A 479 -5.01 -0.78 4.10
C GLN A 479 -4.79 0.73 4.09
N GLY A 480 -3.66 1.19 3.56
CA GLY A 480 -3.42 2.59 3.23
C GLY A 480 -3.18 3.53 4.42
N VAL A 481 -3.09 3.03 5.66
CA VAL A 481 -2.75 3.83 6.86
C VAL A 481 -3.69 5.06 7.03
N LEU A 482 -4.98 4.86 6.77
CA LEU A 482 -5.93 5.97 6.61
C LEU A 482 -6.35 6.66 7.91
N THR A 483 -6.20 6.02 9.06
CA THR A 483 -6.55 6.59 10.37
C THR A 483 -5.49 7.56 10.89
N ILE A 484 -4.30 7.56 10.30
CA ILE A 484 -3.23 8.49 10.66
C ILE A 484 -3.51 9.89 10.08
N GLY A 485 -3.29 10.90 10.92
CA GLY A 485 -3.49 12.30 10.59
C GLY A 485 -2.40 12.87 9.66
N ALA A 486 -2.57 14.14 9.30
CA ALA A 486 -1.64 14.89 8.45
C ALA A 486 -1.10 16.14 9.15
N ALA A 487 0.09 16.60 8.77
CA ALA A 487 0.70 17.83 9.28
C ALA A 487 -0.16 19.07 9.00
N ILE A 488 -0.88 19.05 7.88
CA ILE A 488 -1.88 20.06 7.50
C ILE A 488 -3.22 19.34 7.26
N THR A 489 -4.28 19.76 7.97
CA THR A 489 -5.64 19.23 7.76
C THR A 489 -6.56 20.36 7.29
N VAL A 490 -7.33 20.12 6.24
CA VAL A 490 -8.33 21.04 5.70
C VAL A 490 -9.69 20.38 5.74
N ASP A 491 -10.66 21.02 6.38
CA ASP A 491 -12.04 20.58 6.53
C ASP A 491 -12.98 21.75 6.20
N LYS A 492 -14.07 21.47 5.49
CA LYS A 492 -15.15 22.41 5.16
C LYS A 492 -14.59 23.72 4.59
N ALA A 493 -13.89 23.62 3.47
CA ALA A 493 -13.20 24.75 2.86
C ALA A 493 -13.44 24.83 1.34
N ARG A 494 -13.28 26.04 0.78
CA ARG A 494 -13.34 26.30 -0.67
C ARG A 494 -12.18 27.18 -1.08
N ASP A 495 -11.62 26.99 -2.26
CA ASP A 495 -10.58 27.90 -2.79
C ASP A 495 -9.41 28.10 -1.79
N VAL A 496 -8.91 27.00 -1.24
CA VAL A 496 -7.67 26.99 -0.45
C VAL A 496 -6.52 26.59 -1.37
N VAL A 497 -5.46 27.39 -1.39
CA VAL A 497 -4.34 27.19 -2.33
C VAL A 497 -3.03 27.06 -1.58
N PHE A 498 -2.31 25.97 -1.85
CA PHE A 498 -0.90 25.79 -1.52
C PHE A 498 -0.11 25.81 -2.82
N ASP A 499 0.68 26.86 -3.04
CA ASP A 499 1.49 27.03 -4.24
C ASP A 499 2.97 27.16 -3.87
N THR A 500 3.84 26.43 -4.57
CA THR A 500 5.30 26.51 -4.37
C THR A 500 5.69 26.25 -2.90
N CYS A 501 4.91 25.44 -2.20
CA CYS A 501 5.14 25.09 -0.81
C CYS A 501 6.04 23.86 -0.70
N THR A 502 6.71 23.71 0.44
CA THR A 502 7.43 22.47 0.79
C THR A 502 6.83 21.86 2.04
N ILE A 503 6.46 20.57 2.03
CA ILE A 503 6.00 19.84 3.21
C ILE A 503 6.94 18.66 3.44
N TYR A 504 7.64 18.62 4.57
CA TYR A 504 8.72 17.64 4.72
C TYR A 504 9.01 17.27 6.16
N ARG A 505 9.68 16.12 6.36
CA ARG A 505 10.06 15.62 7.69
C ARG A 505 8.84 15.45 8.60
N THR A 506 7.80 14.80 8.09
CA THR A 506 6.57 14.56 8.85
C THR A 506 6.62 13.19 9.54
N GLY A 507 5.92 13.06 10.65
CA GLY A 507 5.68 11.77 11.31
C GLY A 507 4.50 11.01 10.69
N GLY A 508 3.44 11.73 10.30
CA GLY A 508 2.28 11.18 9.61
C GLY A 508 2.21 11.63 8.15
N TRP A 509 0.99 11.86 7.65
CA TRP A 509 0.75 12.36 6.30
C TRP A 509 1.18 13.83 6.14
N GLY A 510 1.47 14.26 4.91
CA GLY A 510 1.79 15.66 4.61
C GLY A 510 0.57 16.58 4.75
N ILE A 511 -0.41 16.43 3.88
CA ILE A 511 -1.63 17.26 3.84
C ILE A 511 -2.88 16.42 3.55
N TRP A 512 -4.00 16.77 4.20
CA TRP A 512 -5.29 16.14 3.99
C TRP A 512 -6.37 17.17 3.66
N LEU A 513 -6.88 17.12 2.43
CA LEU A 513 -8.13 17.78 2.03
C LEU A 513 -9.28 16.85 2.40
N ARG A 514 -9.76 16.95 3.64
CA ARG A 514 -10.49 15.86 4.31
C ARG A 514 -11.97 15.87 3.98
N ASP A 515 -12.76 16.62 4.74
CA ASP A 515 -14.22 16.61 4.64
C ASP A 515 -14.68 17.90 3.97
N SER A 516 -15.58 17.77 3.01
CA SER A 516 -16.24 18.91 2.35
C SER A 516 -15.26 19.97 1.85
N VAL A 517 -14.15 19.58 1.23
CA VAL A 517 -13.16 20.50 0.62
C VAL A 517 -13.32 20.51 -0.90
N ARG A 518 -13.55 21.69 -1.48
CA ARG A 518 -13.72 21.83 -2.93
C ARG A 518 -12.97 23.00 -3.51
N ASP A 519 -12.78 22.98 -4.82
CA ASP A 519 -12.19 24.08 -5.59
C ASP A 519 -10.80 24.49 -5.09
N SER A 520 -10.09 23.58 -4.42
CA SER A 520 -8.83 23.84 -3.73
C SER A 520 -7.65 23.25 -4.51
N LYS A 521 -6.45 23.78 -4.26
CA LYS A 521 -5.27 23.49 -5.06
C LYS A 521 -4.04 23.19 -4.22
N ILE A 522 -3.31 22.15 -4.60
CA ILE A 522 -1.95 21.88 -4.16
C ILE A 522 -1.11 21.85 -5.42
N ILE A 523 -0.32 22.89 -5.67
CA ILE A 523 0.36 23.08 -6.94
C ILE A 523 1.82 23.51 -6.78
N ASN A 524 2.66 23.10 -7.74
CA ASN A 524 4.08 23.45 -7.83
C ASN A 524 4.86 23.16 -6.53
N SER A 525 4.36 22.25 -5.69
CA SER A 525 4.85 22.04 -4.33
C SER A 525 5.66 20.75 -4.22
N SER A 526 6.49 20.65 -3.18
CA SER A 526 7.33 19.48 -2.91
C SER A 526 6.95 18.86 -1.57
N LEU A 527 6.67 17.56 -1.55
CA LEU A 527 6.40 16.78 -0.34
C LEU A 527 7.42 15.65 -0.23
N LYS A 528 8.30 15.66 0.78
CA LYS A 528 9.42 14.69 0.88
C LYS A 528 9.74 14.27 2.32
N ASP A 529 10.33 13.10 2.51
CA ASP A 529 10.66 12.55 3.83
C ASP A 529 9.43 12.48 4.74
N LEU A 530 8.49 11.61 4.36
CA LEU A 530 7.15 11.53 4.93
C LEU A 530 7.01 10.22 5.71
N GLY A 531 6.63 10.32 6.99
CA GLY A 531 6.43 9.14 7.84
C GLY A 531 5.32 8.22 7.33
N ALA A 532 4.26 8.79 6.78
CA ALA A 532 3.24 8.09 5.98
C ALA A 532 3.26 8.62 4.52
N GLY A 533 2.10 8.95 3.96
CA GLY A 533 1.96 9.46 2.60
C GLY A 533 2.01 10.99 2.46
N GLY A 534 1.96 11.48 1.22
CA GLY A 534 2.01 12.92 0.92
C GLY A 534 0.65 13.60 1.04
N ILE A 535 -0.31 13.17 0.23
CA ILE A 535 -1.59 13.89 0.03
C ILE A 535 -2.77 12.93 0.21
N LYS A 536 -3.73 13.29 1.06
CA LYS A 536 -5.05 12.64 1.15
C LYS A 536 -6.14 13.58 0.66
N VAL A 537 -7.13 13.03 -0.03
CA VAL A 537 -8.33 13.76 -0.46
C VAL A 537 -9.57 12.91 -0.17
N GLY A 538 -10.51 13.49 0.57
CA GLY A 538 -11.78 12.85 0.93
C GLY A 538 -11.71 11.99 2.19
N LEU A 539 -12.81 11.28 2.42
CA LEU A 539 -13.01 10.37 3.54
C LEU A 539 -13.07 8.92 3.05
N SER A 540 -12.88 7.97 3.97
CA SER A 540 -13.05 6.53 3.70
C SER A 540 -14.52 6.10 3.73
N SER A 541 -15.41 6.99 4.16
CA SER A 541 -16.86 6.80 4.18
C SER A 541 -17.52 8.14 3.93
N GLN A 542 -18.36 8.20 2.90
CA GLN A 542 -19.07 9.38 2.46
C GLN A 542 -20.43 8.95 1.90
N SER A 543 -21.48 9.73 2.18
CA SER A 543 -22.78 9.48 1.53
C SER A 543 -22.67 9.76 0.02
N PRO A 544 -23.08 8.84 -0.87
CA PRO A 544 -23.13 9.08 -2.32
C PRO A 544 -24.00 10.28 -2.71
N ALA A 545 -24.95 10.68 -1.86
CA ALA A 545 -25.87 11.79 -2.11
C ALA A 545 -25.35 13.15 -1.62
N ASP A 546 -24.18 13.20 -0.95
CA ASP A 546 -23.66 14.46 -0.42
C ASP A 546 -23.07 15.34 -1.53
N LEU A 547 -23.82 16.36 -1.92
CA LEU A 547 -23.39 17.36 -2.91
C LEU A 547 -22.21 18.21 -2.44
N ASN A 548 -21.94 18.25 -1.13
CA ASN A 548 -20.80 18.95 -0.55
C ASN A 548 -19.57 18.07 -0.38
N ALA A 549 -19.64 16.78 -0.74
CA ALA A 549 -18.52 15.87 -0.67
C ALA A 549 -17.26 16.50 -1.27
N THR A 550 -16.11 16.17 -0.67
CA THR A 550 -14.81 16.61 -1.15
C THR A 550 -14.67 16.30 -2.64
N GLY A 551 -14.19 17.27 -3.42
CA GLY A 551 -14.08 17.11 -4.87
C GLY A 551 -13.78 18.40 -5.61
N ASN A 552 -13.58 18.30 -6.93
CA ASN A 552 -13.14 19.43 -7.77
C ASN A 552 -11.83 20.09 -7.28
N ASN A 553 -10.90 19.30 -6.78
CA ASN A 553 -9.59 19.78 -6.32
C ASN A 553 -8.52 19.49 -7.38
N ILE A 554 -7.50 20.36 -7.46
CA ILE A 554 -6.38 20.22 -8.39
C ILE A 554 -5.09 19.96 -7.63
N ILE A 555 -4.48 18.81 -7.90
CA ILE A 555 -3.18 18.41 -7.39
C ILE A 555 -2.25 18.34 -8.60
N ALA A 556 -1.47 19.40 -8.84
CA ALA A 556 -0.71 19.51 -10.08
C ALA A 556 0.72 20.02 -9.96
N ASN A 557 1.62 19.48 -10.79
CA ASN A 557 3.04 19.86 -10.84
C ASN A 557 3.77 19.68 -9.50
N ASN A 558 3.34 18.73 -8.67
CA ASN A 558 3.98 18.48 -7.39
C ASN A 558 5.06 17.40 -7.50
N VAL A 559 6.02 17.44 -6.60
CA VAL A 559 6.94 16.32 -6.35
C VAL A 559 6.55 15.66 -5.04
N VAL A 560 6.25 14.37 -5.04
CA VAL A 560 5.99 13.59 -3.81
C VAL A 560 7.02 12.46 -3.73
N ALA A 561 7.86 12.44 -2.71
CA ALA A 561 8.93 11.45 -2.62
C ALA A 561 9.21 10.94 -1.22
N ASP A 562 9.88 9.79 -1.14
CA ASP A 562 10.40 9.22 0.10
C ASP A 562 9.29 9.02 1.14
N THR A 563 8.22 8.30 0.75
CA THR A 563 7.02 8.06 1.58
C THR A 563 7.11 6.77 2.38
N GLY A 564 6.37 6.70 3.49
CA GLY A 564 6.28 5.52 4.35
C GLY A 564 7.56 5.24 5.14
N GLN A 565 8.26 6.30 5.54
CA GLN A 565 9.50 6.21 6.33
C GLN A 565 9.29 5.62 7.73
N ILE A 566 8.04 5.60 8.21
CA ILE A 566 7.64 5.02 9.51
C ILE A 566 6.51 4.01 9.31
N LEU A 567 5.56 4.33 8.43
CA LEU A 567 4.34 3.58 8.20
C LEU A 567 4.30 3.12 6.73
N PRO A 568 4.89 1.95 6.42
CA PRO A 568 5.17 1.56 5.04
C PRO A 568 3.92 1.28 4.20
N GLY A 569 2.76 1.01 4.82
CA GLY A 569 1.48 0.78 4.12
C GLY A 569 0.81 2.02 3.52
N ALA A 570 1.39 3.21 3.72
CA ALA A 570 0.79 4.45 3.23
C ALA A 570 0.99 4.64 1.71
N ASN A 571 -0.06 5.12 1.03
CA ASN A 571 0.03 5.55 -0.36
C ASN A 571 0.72 6.93 -0.45
N ALA A 572 1.38 7.26 -1.56
CA ALA A 572 1.92 8.62 -1.71
C ALA A 572 0.80 9.66 -1.90
N VAL A 573 -0.21 9.33 -2.70
CA VAL A 573 -1.44 10.10 -2.86
C VAL A 573 -2.64 9.15 -2.75
N TRP A 574 -3.60 9.52 -1.91
CA TRP A 574 -4.83 8.75 -1.72
C TRP A 574 -6.06 9.63 -1.99
N LEU A 575 -6.88 9.18 -2.94
CA LEU A 575 -8.21 9.70 -3.24
C LEU A 575 -9.24 8.71 -2.70
N GLY A 576 -9.90 9.06 -1.60
CA GLY A 576 -10.93 8.22 -1.01
C GLY A 576 -12.25 8.25 -1.78
N GLN A 577 -13.34 8.40 -1.04
CA GLN A 577 -14.67 8.61 -1.61
C GLN A 577 -14.83 10.08 -2.02
N THR A 578 -14.37 10.41 -3.24
CA THR A 578 -14.20 11.79 -3.72
C THR A 578 -14.40 11.90 -5.24
N TRP A 579 -14.81 13.07 -5.72
CA TRP A 579 -15.24 13.28 -7.10
C TRP A 579 -14.52 14.43 -7.81
N ASP A 580 -14.45 14.37 -9.14
CA ASP A 580 -14.04 15.50 -10.00
C ASP A 580 -12.62 16.02 -9.73
N ASN A 581 -11.75 15.25 -9.09
CA ASN A 581 -10.39 15.70 -8.77
C ASN A 581 -9.46 15.51 -9.96
N GLN A 582 -8.44 16.36 -10.04
CA GLN A 582 -7.44 16.33 -11.10
C GLN A 582 -6.04 16.16 -10.51
N LEU A 583 -5.39 15.02 -10.79
CA LEU A 583 -4.00 14.71 -10.46
C LEU A 583 -3.18 14.81 -11.74
N LEU A 584 -2.57 15.98 -11.94
CA LEU A 584 -1.95 16.35 -13.21
C LEU A 584 -0.44 16.54 -13.04
N ARG A 585 0.37 15.89 -13.86
CA ARG A 585 1.80 16.28 -14.00
C ARG A 585 2.60 16.20 -12.70
N ASN A 586 2.22 15.30 -11.80
CA ASN A 586 2.98 15.08 -10.57
C ASN A 586 4.13 14.10 -10.84
N THR A 587 5.24 14.31 -10.13
CA THR A 587 6.36 13.38 -10.10
C THR A 587 6.37 12.68 -8.75
N ILE A 588 6.15 11.37 -8.74
CA ILE A 588 6.06 10.57 -7.51
C ILE A 588 7.11 9.47 -7.55
N TYR A 589 7.99 9.40 -6.55
CA TYR A 589 9.07 8.40 -6.54
C TYR A 589 9.55 8.00 -5.16
N ASN A 590 10.25 6.87 -5.09
CA ASN A 590 10.77 6.29 -3.83
C ASN A 590 9.65 6.10 -2.78
N THR A 591 8.60 5.37 -3.14
CA THR A 591 7.51 5.04 -2.22
C THR A 591 7.72 3.65 -1.61
N SER A 592 7.28 3.43 -0.37
CA SER A 592 7.27 2.10 0.27
C SER A 592 6.14 1.19 -0.22
N TYR A 593 5.07 1.77 -0.76
CA TYR A 593 3.89 1.07 -1.25
C TYR A 593 3.34 1.77 -2.51
N THR A 594 2.04 1.72 -2.76
CA THR A 594 1.36 2.30 -3.91
C THR A 594 1.57 3.81 -4.03
N ALA A 595 1.79 4.30 -5.26
CA ALA A 595 1.94 5.74 -5.48
C ALA A 595 0.59 6.47 -5.43
N ILE A 596 -0.38 6.05 -6.26
CA ILE A 596 -1.71 6.67 -6.34
C ILE A 596 -2.77 5.61 -6.08
N SER A 597 -3.65 5.83 -5.10
CA SER A 597 -4.82 4.99 -4.82
C SER A 597 -6.10 5.81 -5.00
N VAL A 598 -7.09 5.26 -5.72
CA VAL A 598 -8.33 5.96 -6.10
C VAL A 598 -9.56 5.12 -5.82
N GLY A 599 -10.51 5.69 -5.07
CA GLY A 599 -11.72 5.00 -4.64
C GLY A 599 -11.51 4.24 -3.33
N TRP A 600 -12.62 3.90 -2.65
CA TRP A 600 -12.59 3.23 -1.35
C TRP A 600 -13.87 2.44 -1.09
N SER A 601 -14.14 1.46 -1.94
CA SER A 601 -15.25 0.53 -1.78
C SER A 601 -14.92 -0.84 -2.36
N TRP A 602 -14.89 -1.87 -1.53
CA TRP A 602 -14.70 -3.25 -1.97
C TRP A 602 -16.00 -3.78 -2.57
N GLY A 603 -15.99 -4.02 -3.89
CA GLY A 603 -17.13 -4.51 -4.64
C GLY A 603 -18.01 -3.40 -5.26
N TYR A 604 -19.25 -3.76 -5.62
CA TYR A 604 -20.14 -2.91 -6.43
C TYR A 604 -21.14 -2.09 -5.60
N GLN A 605 -20.69 -1.53 -4.48
CA GLN A 605 -21.52 -0.56 -3.76
C GLN A 605 -21.81 0.65 -4.67
N PRO A 606 -22.86 1.45 -4.37
CA PRO A 606 -23.11 2.69 -5.12
C PRO A 606 -21.84 3.52 -5.27
N ALA A 607 -21.67 4.14 -6.44
CA ALA A 607 -20.49 4.94 -6.73
C ALA A 607 -20.28 6.01 -5.64
N THR A 608 -19.11 5.97 -5.01
CA THR A 608 -18.68 6.92 -3.97
C THR A 608 -17.47 7.75 -4.43
N SER A 609 -16.97 7.45 -5.63
CA SER A 609 -15.88 8.11 -6.32
C SER A 609 -16.23 8.17 -7.80
N GLY A 610 -15.68 9.12 -8.56
CA GLY A 610 -15.89 9.19 -9.99
C GLY A 610 -15.43 10.48 -10.61
N ARG A 611 -15.28 10.47 -11.94
CA ARG A 611 -14.81 11.61 -12.75
C ARG A 611 -13.46 12.17 -12.27
N ASN A 612 -12.63 11.33 -11.68
CA ASN A 612 -11.27 11.71 -11.29
C ASN A 612 -10.34 11.57 -12.51
N ILE A 613 -9.46 12.54 -12.73
CA ILE A 613 -8.51 12.56 -13.84
C ILE A 613 -7.09 12.39 -13.29
N ILE A 614 -6.45 11.28 -13.64
CA ILE A 614 -5.08 10.94 -13.25
C ILE A 614 -4.24 10.97 -14.53
N GLN A 615 -3.67 12.14 -14.84
CA GLN A 615 -3.09 12.40 -16.15
C GLN A 615 -1.67 12.95 -16.12
N GLY A 616 -0.81 12.41 -16.99
CA GLY A 616 0.52 12.98 -17.22
C GLY A 616 1.46 12.84 -16.02
N ASN A 617 1.27 11.88 -15.12
CA ASN A 617 2.14 11.74 -13.96
C ASN A 617 3.37 10.89 -14.30
N LEU A 618 4.52 11.21 -13.67
CA LEU A 618 5.75 10.41 -13.72
C LEU A 618 5.90 9.65 -12.40
N LEU A 619 5.77 8.33 -12.43
CA LEU A 619 5.78 7.45 -11.25
C LEU A 619 6.94 6.45 -11.36
N TYR A 620 7.91 6.47 -10.43
CA TYR A 620 9.03 5.53 -10.51
C TYR A 620 9.69 5.14 -9.18
N ASN A 621 10.36 3.98 -9.14
CA ASN A 621 10.91 3.39 -7.91
C ASN A 621 9.81 3.20 -6.84
N ILE A 622 8.72 2.53 -7.22
CA ILE A 622 7.52 2.38 -6.40
C ILE A 622 7.58 1.03 -5.67
N GLY A 623 7.22 1.03 -4.38
CA GLY A 623 7.18 -0.16 -3.52
C GLY A 623 8.53 -0.54 -2.92
N GLN A 624 9.62 -0.47 -3.70
CA GLN A 624 11.00 -0.73 -3.25
C GLN A 624 11.17 -2.05 -2.48
N ARG A 625 10.35 -3.07 -2.80
CA ARG A 625 10.26 -4.36 -2.10
C ARG A 625 9.95 -4.27 -0.60
N GLN A 626 9.33 -3.18 -0.16
CA GLN A 626 8.92 -3.01 1.24
C GLN A 626 7.60 -3.70 1.54
N LEU A 627 6.61 -3.64 0.64
CA LEU A 627 5.31 -4.32 0.77
C LEU A 627 4.91 -4.94 -0.58
N SER A 628 3.75 -5.61 -0.63
CA SER A 628 3.22 -6.30 -1.82
C SER A 628 1.75 -6.00 -2.00
N ASP A 629 1.13 -6.57 -3.04
CA ASP A 629 -0.27 -6.34 -3.39
C ASP A 629 -0.54 -4.85 -3.63
N MET A 630 0.16 -4.33 -4.63
CA MET A 630 0.37 -2.89 -4.80
C MET A 630 0.50 -2.51 -6.28
N ALA A 631 0.34 -1.23 -6.57
CA ALA A 631 0.60 -0.73 -7.92
C ALA A 631 1.18 0.69 -7.92
N ALA A 632 1.67 1.15 -9.07
CA ALA A 632 1.89 2.59 -9.22
C ALA A 632 0.54 3.32 -9.18
N ILE A 633 -0.49 2.81 -9.87
CA ILE A 633 -1.85 3.34 -9.79
C ILE A 633 -2.82 2.20 -9.44
N TYR A 634 -3.52 2.35 -8.33
CA TYR A 634 -4.48 1.39 -7.79
C TYR A 634 -5.89 1.99 -7.79
N THR A 635 -6.90 1.22 -8.16
CA THR A 635 -8.31 1.63 -8.08
C THR A 635 -9.18 0.62 -7.35
N LEU A 636 -10.24 1.09 -6.72
CA LEU A 636 -11.14 0.27 -5.93
C LEU A 636 -12.59 0.77 -6.03
N GLY A 637 -13.51 -0.13 -6.39
CA GLY A 637 -14.95 0.14 -6.47
C GLY A 637 -15.41 0.94 -7.70
N VAL A 638 -16.73 1.15 -7.79
CA VAL A 638 -17.39 1.80 -8.93
C VAL A 638 -16.97 3.28 -9.05
N SER A 639 -16.35 3.65 -10.18
CA SER A 639 -15.75 4.98 -10.38
C SER A 639 -16.03 5.56 -11.78
N PRO A 640 -17.30 5.86 -12.11
CA PRO A 640 -17.70 6.22 -13.46
C PRO A 640 -17.03 7.51 -13.93
N GLY A 641 -16.56 7.50 -15.17
CA GLY A 641 -15.92 8.64 -15.83
C GLY A 641 -14.51 8.95 -15.32
N THR A 642 -13.94 8.12 -14.46
CA THR A 642 -12.54 8.23 -14.04
C THR A 642 -11.62 7.82 -15.20
N VAL A 643 -10.55 8.60 -15.41
CA VAL A 643 -9.60 8.40 -16.50
C VAL A 643 -8.17 8.39 -15.97
N ILE A 644 -7.41 7.36 -16.33
CA ILE A 644 -5.99 7.19 -16.07
C ILE A 644 -5.26 7.29 -17.41
N SER A 645 -4.65 8.43 -17.71
CA SER A 645 -4.10 8.68 -19.05
C SER A 645 -2.71 9.30 -19.10
N ASN A 646 -1.95 8.96 -20.13
CA ASN A 646 -0.67 9.62 -20.44
C ASN A 646 0.36 9.58 -19.29
N ASN A 647 0.28 8.60 -18.38
CA ASN A 647 1.24 8.46 -17.28
C ASN A 647 2.48 7.68 -17.74
N ILE A 648 3.63 7.99 -17.15
CA ILE A 648 4.87 7.24 -17.30
C ILE A 648 5.15 6.51 -15.98
N ILE A 649 5.15 5.19 -16.00
CA ILE A 649 5.28 4.31 -14.83
C ILE A 649 6.50 3.42 -15.00
N ARG A 650 7.41 3.41 -14.02
CA ARG A 650 8.66 2.65 -14.10
C ARG A 650 9.06 1.98 -12.78
N SER A 651 9.59 0.77 -12.85
CA SER A 651 10.18 0.08 -11.69
C SER A 651 9.23 -0.01 -10.50
N VAL A 652 8.15 -0.78 -10.66
CA VAL A 652 7.23 -1.11 -9.57
C VAL A 652 7.65 -2.45 -8.97
N ARG A 653 8.14 -2.40 -7.73
CA ARG A 653 8.83 -3.53 -7.07
C ARG A 653 8.18 -3.85 -5.74
N GLY A 654 7.56 -5.02 -5.64
CA GLY A 654 6.90 -5.52 -4.44
C GLY A 654 7.73 -6.57 -3.70
N TYR A 655 7.35 -6.89 -2.47
CA TYR A 655 8.01 -7.96 -1.74
C TYR A 655 7.57 -9.33 -2.25
N ILE A 656 8.45 -9.99 -3.00
CA ILE A 656 8.13 -11.25 -3.70
C ILE A 656 7.82 -12.45 -2.77
N GLY A 657 8.10 -12.35 -1.47
CA GLY A 657 7.85 -13.41 -0.49
C GLY A 657 6.39 -13.55 -0.01
N TYR A 658 5.49 -12.63 -0.38
CA TYR A 658 4.06 -12.65 0.01
C TYR A 658 3.10 -13.18 -1.06
N GLY A 659 3.59 -13.75 -2.16
CA GLY A 659 2.74 -14.31 -3.24
C GLY A 659 1.80 -13.32 -3.96
N ALA A 660 1.67 -12.09 -3.45
CA ALA A 660 0.99 -10.97 -4.04
C ALA A 660 1.97 -10.11 -4.84
N GLY A 661 1.49 -9.58 -5.96
CA GLY A 661 2.32 -8.94 -6.97
C GLY A 661 2.56 -7.45 -6.76
N ALA A 662 3.19 -6.86 -7.76
CA ALA A 662 3.31 -5.42 -7.92
C ALA A 662 3.10 -5.05 -9.39
N TRP A 663 2.18 -4.11 -9.65
CA TRP A 663 1.68 -3.82 -10.99
C TRP A 663 1.83 -2.35 -11.40
N GLY A 664 1.79 -2.08 -12.70
CA GLY A 664 1.72 -0.70 -13.18
C GLY A 664 0.40 -0.05 -12.79
N ILE A 665 -0.69 -0.64 -13.29
CA ILE A 665 -2.07 -0.27 -12.98
C ILE A 665 -2.77 -1.52 -12.42
N TYR A 666 -3.42 -1.36 -11.26
CA TYR A 666 -4.18 -2.42 -10.62
C TYR A 666 -5.61 -1.96 -10.35
N ASN A 667 -6.56 -2.51 -11.09
CA ASN A 667 -7.98 -2.41 -10.82
C ASN A 667 -8.37 -3.54 -9.85
N ASP A 668 -8.56 -3.18 -8.60
CA ASP A 668 -8.98 -4.10 -7.57
C ASP A 668 -10.52 -4.12 -7.43
N GLU A 669 -10.98 -4.92 -6.48
CA GLU A 669 -12.36 -5.30 -6.20
C GLU A 669 -13.43 -4.28 -6.63
N GLY A 670 -14.17 -4.61 -7.69
CA GLY A 670 -15.36 -3.88 -8.11
C GLY A 670 -15.08 -2.59 -8.88
N THR A 671 -13.82 -2.36 -9.30
CA THR A 671 -13.49 -1.28 -10.23
C THR A 671 -14.46 -1.31 -11.42
N THR A 672 -15.06 -0.17 -11.77
CA THR A 672 -16.03 -0.11 -12.85
C THR A 672 -16.01 1.22 -13.59
N GLY A 673 -16.07 1.16 -14.92
CA GLY A 673 -16.22 2.31 -15.80
C GLY A 673 -14.97 3.20 -15.88
N VAL A 674 -13.79 2.61 -15.68
CA VAL A 674 -12.49 3.31 -15.73
C VAL A 674 -11.86 3.19 -17.11
N ILE A 675 -11.38 4.31 -17.65
CA ILE A 675 -10.62 4.35 -18.90
C ILE A 675 -9.12 4.49 -18.57
N MET A 676 -8.31 3.56 -19.07
CA MET A 676 -6.86 3.55 -18.94
C MET A 676 -6.22 3.64 -20.31
N GLU A 677 -5.67 4.80 -20.66
CA GLU A 677 -5.18 5.03 -22.02
C GLU A 677 -3.86 5.77 -22.16
N GLN A 678 -3.10 5.42 -23.20
CA GLN A 678 -1.86 6.12 -23.56
C GLN A 678 -0.82 6.14 -22.42
N ASN A 679 -0.84 5.16 -21.51
CA ASN A 679 0.14 5.03 -20.45
C ASN A 679 1.38 4.27 -20.96
N VAL A 680 2.55 4.63 -20.44
CA VAL A 680 3.82 3.97 -20.68
C VAL A 680 4.25 3.26 -19.40
N ILE A 681 4.25 1.94 -19.38
CA ILE A 681 4.46 1.13 -18.18
C ILE A 681 5.63 0.18 -18.41
N LEU A 682 6.72 0.39 -17.66
CA LEU A 682 7.99 -0.31 -17.87
C LEU A 682 8.52 -0.94 -16.58
N GLY A 683 8.79 -2.24 -16.61
CA GLY A 683 9.54 -2.92 -15.55
C GLY A 683 8.77 -3.06 -14.24
N THR A 684 7.99 -4.12 -14.11
CA THR A 684 7.19 -4.45 -12.91
C THR A 684 7.44 -5.88 -12.48
N ASP A 685 7.46 -6.16 -11.18
CA ASP A 685 7.68 -7.54 -10.67
C ASP A 685 6.59 -8.52 -11.10
N SER A 686 5.36 -8.06 -11.36
CA SER A 686 4.29 -8.91 -11.88
C SER A 686 3.96 -8.57 -13.33
N GLY A 687 3.24 -7.48 -13.58
CA GLY A 687 2.87 -7.06 -14.92
C GLY A 687 2.32 -5.64 -14.97
N ALA A 688 2.16 -5.11 -16.19
CA ALA A 688 1.71 -3.74 -16.37
C ALA A 688 0.26 -3.52 -15.91
N TYR A 689 -0.63 -4.48 -16.11
CA TYR A 689 -2.04 -4.37 -15.75
C TYR A 689 -2.55 -5.59 -14.98
N HIS A 690 -3.36 -5.33 -13.95
CA HIS A 690 -4.10 -6.36 -13.23
C HIS A 690 -5.55 -5.93 -12.99
N LEU A 691 -6.49 -6.85 -13.28
CA LEU A 691 -7.88 -6.80 -12.83
C LEU A 691 -8.16 -7.90 -11.80
N HIS A 692 -8.61 -7.51 -10.61
CA HIS A 692 -9.17 -8.39 -9.59
C HIS A 692 -10.68 -8.16 -9.47
N TYR A 693 -11.37 -8.60 -10.53
CA TYR A 693 -12.80 -8.38 -10.85
C TYR A 693 -13.26 -6.91 -10.94
N GLY A 694 -14.15 -6.65 -11.91
CA GLY A 694 -14.64 -5.32 -12.23
C GLY A 694 -15.56 -5.34 -13.45
N LYS A 695 -16.05 -4.16 -13.90
CA LYS A 695 -17.01 -4.04 -15.01
C LYS A 695 -16.75 -2.85 -15.92
N ASP A 696 -16.99 -3.03 -17.21
CA ASP A 696 -17.05 -1.94 -18.21
C ASP A 696 -15.78 -1.06 -18.25
N ASP A 697 -14.62 -1.66 -17.98
CA ASP A 697 -13.33 -0.98 -18.00
C ASP A 697 -12.69 -1.05 -19.40
N THR A 698 -11.88 -0.03 -19.73
CA THR A 698 -11.21 0.03 -21.04
C THR A 698 -9.72 0.31 -20.90
N LEU A 699 -8.89 -0.63 -21.34
CA LEU A 699 -7.43 -0.51 -21.42
C LEU A 699 -7.01 -0.35 -22.88
N ARG A 700 -6.63 0.87 -23.30
CA ARG A 700 -6.31 1.13 -24.71
C ARG A 700 -5.08 1.98 -25.01
N ASN A 701 -4.40 1.71 -26.13
CA ASN A 701 -3.26 2.50 -26.61
C ASN A 701 -2.10 2.60 -25.60
N ASN A 702 -1.91 1.62 -24.72
CA ASN A 702 -0.84 1.63 -23.72
C ASN A 702 0.41 0.89 -24.23
N ILE A 703 1.56 1.26 -23.68
CA ILE A 703 2.81 0.50 -23.81
C ILE A 703 3.04 -0.26 -22.51
N MET A 704 3.11 -1.58 -22.60
CA MET A 704 3.33 -2.48 -21.48
C MET A 704 4.55 -3.34 -21.78
N SER A 705 5.65 -3.09 -21.07
CA SER A 705 6.91 -3.77 -21.35
C SER A 705 7.72 -4.09 -20.10
N GLY A 706 8.33 -5.26 -20.11
CA GLY A 706 9.30 -5.63 -19.10
C GLY A 706 8.69 -6.18 -17.81
N GLY A 707 7.43 -6.63 -17.83
CA GLY A 707 6.83 -7.38 -16.73
C GLY A 707 7.53 -8.71 -16.50
N ASP A 708 7.87 -9.01 -15.24
CA ASP A 708 8.66 -10.20 -14.90
C ASP A 708 7.81 -11.50 -14.89
N THR A 709 6.47 -11.40 -14.80
CA THR A 709 5.56 -12.57 -14.91
C THR A 709 4.72 -12.58 -16.18
N ALA A 710 4.11 -11.45 -16.54
CA ALA A 710 3.26 -11.23 -17.70
C ALA A 710 3.07 -9.72 -17.90
N GLU A 711 2.33 -9.27 -18.92
CA GLU A 711 1.92 -7.86 -19.01
C GLU A 711 0.50 -7.63 -18.49
N VAL A 712 -0.40 -8.60 -18.66
CA VAL A 712 -1.81 -8.48 -18.29
C VAL A 712 -2.22 -9.66 -17.41
N ARG A 713 -2.89 -9.37 -16.29
CA ARG A 713 -3.48 -10.39 -15.40
C ARG A 713 -4.96 -10.10 -15.15
N VAL A 714 -5.79 -11.13 -15.19
CA VAL A 714 -7.23 -11.05 -14.84
C VAL A 714 -7.54 -12.19 -13.89
N THR A 715 -7.41 -11.97 -12.57
CA THR A 715 -7.47 -13.06 -11.58
C THR A 715 -8.88 -13.56 -11.30
N ALA A 716 -9.86 -12.67 -11.38
CA ALA A 716 -11.25 -12.97 -11.13
C ALA A 716 -12.11 -12.24 -12.17
N PHE A 717 -13.21 -12.87 -12.55
CA PHE A 717 -14.20 -12.30 -13.46
C PHE A 717 -15.60 -12.64 -13.00
N GLU A 718 -16.53 -11.85 -13.49
CA GLU A 718 -17.95 -12.06 -13.28
C GLU A 718 -18.73 -11.93 -14.58
N THR A 719 -20.00 -12.33 -14.56
CA THR A 719 -20.90 -12.06 -15.68
C THR A 719 -20.98 -10.55 -15.90
N GLY A 720 -20.64 -10.10 -17.12
CA GLY A 720 -20.64 -8.68 -17.47
C GLY A 720 -19.35 -7.92 -17.13
N THR A 721 -18.21 -8.61 -17.02
CA THR A 721 -16.90 -7.96 -16.78
C THR A 721 -16.57 -6.90 -17.85
N ASN A 722 -16.95 -7.11 -19.11
CA ASN A 722 -16.86 -6.11 -20.20
C ASN A 722 -15.54 -5.33 -20.28
N LEU A 723 -14.39 -5.99 -20.06
CA LEU A 723 -13.08 -5.36 -20.16
C LEU A 723 -12.64 -5.28 -21.63
N SER A 724 -12.35 -4.08 -22.12
CA SER A 724 -11.87 -3.86 -23.49
C SER A 724 -10.36 -3.61 -23.51
N ILE A 725 -9.58 -4.51 -24.14
CA ILE A 725 -8.13 -4.41 -24.27
C ILE A 725 -7.78 -4.11 -25.74
N LEU A 726 -7.51 -2.84 -26.05
CA LEU A 726 -7.50 -2.34 -27.43
C LEU A 726 -6.18 -1.65 -27.80
N ASN A 727 -5.56 -2.03 -28.91
CA ASN A 727 -4.44 -1.32 -29.52
C ASN A 727 -3.22 -1.08 -28.60
N ASN A 728 -2.96 -2.02 -27.69
CA ASN A 728 -1.80 -1.91 -26.79
C ASN A 728 -0.57 -2.60 -27.38
N LEU A 729 0.62 -2.18 -26.95
CA LEU A 729 1.87 -2.93 -27.10
C LEU A 729 2.07 -3.82 -25.87
N LEU A 730 2.26 -5.12 -26.09
CA LEU A 730 2.59 -6.12 -25.07
C LEU A 730 4.00 -6.66 -25.33
N ALA A 731 4.95 -6.35 -24.46
CA ALA A 731 6.36 -6.75 -24.57
C ALA A 731 6.89 -7.42 -23.28
N PRO A 732 6.38 -8.61 -22.93
CA PRO A 732 6.75 -9.33 -21.71
C PRO A 732 8.17 -9.90 -21.76
N LYS A 733 8.79 -10.06 -20.57
CA LYS A 733 10.03 -10.85 -20.41
C LYS A 733 9.78 -12.35 -20.29
N THR A 734 8.59 -12.81 -20.65
CA THR A 734 8.18 -14.21 -20.57
C THR A 734 7.50 -14.61 -21.87
N LEU A 735 7.29 -15.92 -22.08
CA LEU A 735 6.53 -16.40 -23.24
C LEU A 735 5.02 -16.19 -23.08
N GLN A 736 4.54 -15.78 -21.89
CA GLN A 736 3.14 -15.58 -21.56
C GLN A 736 2.84 -14.10 -21.31
N PRO A 737 2.29 -13.38 -22.30
CA PRO A 737 1.84 -11.99 -22.09
C PRO A 737 0.67 -11.88 -21.10
N PHE A 738 -0.04 -12.98 -20.84
CA PHE A 738 -1.22 -13.06 -19.99
C PHE A 738 -1.01 -14.07 -18.86
N ASP A 739 -1.43 -13.71 -17.64
CA ASP A 739 -1.34 -14.60 -16.46
C ASP A 739 -2.68 -14.73 -15.72
N ARG A 740 -2.88 -15.88 -15.06
CA ARG A 740 -4.10 -16.28 -14.32
C ARG A 740 -5.38 -15.90 -15.05
N TYR A 741 -5.38 -16.03 -16.37
CA TYR A 741 -6.41 -15.52 -17.23
C TYR A 741 -7.60 -16.48 -17.22
N ALA A 742 -8.48 -16.29 -16.26
CA ALA A 742 -9.76 -16.99 -16.22
C ALA A 742 -10.55 -16.51 -17.45
N GLU A 743 -11.04 -17.43 -18.31
CA GLU A 743 -11.75 -17.12 -19.56
C GLU A 743 -13.06 -16.39 -19.25
N ALA A 744 -12.92 -15.08 -19.07
CA ALA A 744 -13.96 -14.20 -18.61
C ALA A 744 -14.88 -13.88 -19.79
N PRO A 745 -16.17 -14.26 -19.75
CA PRO A 745 -17.13 -13.76 -20.73
C PRO A 745 -17.12 -12.23 -20.66
N GLY A 746 -16.83 -11.59 -21.79
CA GLY A 746 -16.83 -10.13 -21.93
C GLY A 746 -15.46 -9.46 -21.92
N VAL A 747 -14.33 -10.18 -21.83
CA VAL A 747 -13.03 -9.56 -22.13
C VAL A 747 -12.80 -9.58 -23.64
N THR A 748 -12.55 -8.42 -24.24
CA THR A 748 -12.36 -8.28 -25.68
C THR A 748 -10.95 -7.79 -26.00
N PHE A 749 -10.35 -8.38 -27.04
CA PHE A 749 -9.06 -7.97 -27.57
C PHE A 749 -9.22 -7.48 -29.00
N GLN A 750 -8.60 -6.35 -29.32
CA GLN A 750 -8.57 -5.84 -30.68
C GLN A 750 -7.30 -5.04 -30.94
N GLY A 751 -6.62 -5.32 -32.05
CA GLY A 751 -5.52 -4.49 -32.56
C GLY A 751 -4.27 -4.45 -31.67
N ASN A 752 -4.12 -5.36 -30.71
CA ASN A 752 -2.94 -5.39 -29.85
C ASN A 752 -1.74 -5.96 -30.62
N GLU A 753 -0.57 -5.37 -30.39
CA GLU A 753 0.70 -5.90 -30.88
C GLU A 753 1.42 -6.60 -29.73
N ALA A 754 1.84 -7.85 -29.93
CA ALA A 754 2.63 -8.60 -28.97
C ALA A 754 4.02 -8.88 -29.56
N THR A 755 5.07 -8.43 -28.87
CA THR A 755 6.46 -8.53 -29.35
C THR A 755 7.33 -9.28 -28.31
N PRO A 756 8.05 -10.35 -28.69
CA PRO A 756 8.91 -11.07 -27.77
C PRO A 756 10.16 -10.25 -27.42
N THR A 757 10.48 -10.14 -26.13
CA THR A 757 11.76 -9.51 -25.69
C THR A 757 12.87 -10.52 -25.44
N LEU A 758 12.58 -11.82 -25.56
CA LEU A 758 13.53 -12.92 -25.41
C LEU A 758 13.70 -13.67 -26.74
N SER A 759 14.90 -14.21 -26.97
CA SER A 759 15.14 -15.16 -28.07
C SER A 759 14.45 -16.50 -27.76
N GLY A 760 13.55 -16.98 -28.63
CA GLY A 760 12.83 -18.23 -28.36
C GLY A 760 11.62 -18.49 -29.28
N PRO A 761 10.78 -19.50 -28.94
CA PRO A 761 9.73 -20.05 -29.81
C PRO A 761 8.49 -19.15 -30.06
N GLY A 762 8.59 -17.84 -29.82
CA GLY A 762 7.47 -16.89 -29.95
C GLY A 762 6.62 -16.76 -28.68
N LEU A 763 5.59 -15.90 -28.71
CA LEU A 763 4.68 -15.64 -27.59
C LEU A 763 3.44 -16.54 -27.65
N LEU A 764 2.92 -16.95 -26.49
CA LEU A 764 1.67 -17.69 -26.35
C LEU A 764 0.48 -16.73 -26.35
N LEU A 765 -0.18 -16.59 -27.50
CA LEU A 765 -1.24 -15.61 -27.74
C LEU A 765 -2.67 -16.19 -27.71
N ASP A 766 -2.83 -17.46 -27.31
CA ASP A 766 -4.11 -18.17 -27.37
C ASP A 766 -5.25 -17.41 -26.68
N LYS A 767 -4.94 -16.69 -25.59
CA LYS A 767 -5.93 -15.91 -24.82
C LYS A 767 -6.46 -14.67 -25.54
N CYS A 768 -5.71 -14.08 -26.45
CA CYS A 768 -6.19 -12.93 -27.24
C CYS A 768 -6.55 -13.26 -28.68
N GLY A 769 -6.18 -14.45 -29.18
CA GLY A 769 -6.56 -14.92 -30.51
C GLY A 769 -6.26 -13.90 -31.61
N SER A 770 -7.22 -13.68 -32.51
CA SER A 770 -7.11 -12.68 -33.59
C SER A 770 -7.08 -11.22 -33.11
N GLY A 771 -7.35 -10.96 -31.83
CA GLY A 771 -7.24 -9.65 -31.21
C GLY A 771 -5.80 -9.21 -30.92
N CYS A 772 -4.83 -10.12 -31.06
CA CYS A 772 -3.40 -9.82 -31.06
C CYS A 772 -2.74 -10.21 -32.37
N SER A 773 -1.69 -9.47 -32.73
CA SER A 773 -0.74 -9.85 -33.78
C SER A 773 0.68 -9.92 -33.22
N LEU A 774 1.48 -10.87 -33.72
CA LEU A 774 2.91 -10.87 -33.44
C LEU A 774 3.56 -9.69 -34.17
N GLY A 775 4.28 -8.86 -33.42
CA GLY A 775 4.95 -7.67 -33.92
C GLY A 775 6.45 -7.72 -33.82
N SER A 776 7.08 -6.62 -34.23
CA SER A 776 8.53 -6.40 -34.15
C SER A 776 8.88 -5.07 -33.48
N SER A 777 7.90 -4.40 -32.87
CA SER A 777 8.17 -3.20 -32.07
C SER A 777 9.13 -3.54 -30.94
N SER A 778 10.03 -2.62 -30.62
CA SER A 778 10.91 -2.72 -29.46
C SER A 778 10.84 -1.45 -28.64
N ILE A 779 11.04 -1.60 -27.33
CA ILE A 779 11.13 -0.49 -26.38
C ILE A 779 12.56 -0.42 -25.88
N GLN A 780 13.17 0.76 -26.00
CA GLN A 780 14.48 1.09 -25.45
C GLN A 780 14.30 2.09 -24.33
N SER A 781 15.02 1.89 -23.22
CA SER A 781 15.05 2.86 -22.13
C SER A 781 16.42 2.86 -21.45
N SER A 782 16.78 3.98 -20.80
CA SER A 782 17.96 4.09 -19.94
C SER A 782 17.56 4.23 -18.46
N THR A 783 18.53 4.40 -17.56
CA THR A 783 18.27 4.65 -16.14
C THR A 783 17.68 6.04 -15.87
N SER A 784 17.70 6.97 -16.84
CA SER A 784 16.96 8.22 -16.76
C SER A 784 15.46 7.93 -16.74
N PRO A 785 14.67 8.40 -15.75
CA PRO A 785 13.24 8.10 -15.64
C PRO A 785 12.42 8.44 -16.89
N THR A 786 12.87 9.39 -17.71
CA THR A 786 12.13 9.95 -18.84
C THR A 786 12.60 9.47 -20.20
N ASP A 787 13.73 8.76 -20.28
CA ASP A 787 14.30 8.31 -21.55
C ASP A 787 13.71 6.96 -21.96
N VAL A 788 12.63 7.02 -22.75
CA VAL A 788 11.93 5.87 -23.32
C VAL A 788 11.75 6.11 -24.82
N ARG A 789 11.99 5.09 -25.64
CA ARG A 789 11.89 5.16 -27.11
C ARG A 789 11.27 3.88 -27.65
N SER A 790 10.58 3.99 -28.78
CA SER A 790 10.07 2.83 -29.52
C SER A 790 10.60 2.82 -30.95
N SER A 791 10.78 1.62 -31.52
CA SER A 791 11.07 1.46 -32.95
C SER A 791 9.85 1.69 -33.86
N ASN A 792 8.64 1.73 -33.29
CA ASN A 792 7.37 1.90 -34.01
C ASN A 792 6.83 3.33 -33.84
N ALA A 793 6.38 3.94 -34.94
CA ALA A 793 5.90 5.32 -34.94
C ALA A 793 4.63 5.52 -34.07
N THR A 794 3.71 4.55 -34.04
CA THR A 794 2.47 4.60 -33.23
C THR A 794 2.81 4.66 -31.74
N PHE A 795 3.68 3.77 -31.28
CA PHE A 795 4.09 3.73 -29.87
C PHE A 795 5.04 4.88 -29.52
N SER A 796 5.83 5.38 -30.47
CA SER A 796 6.59 6.62 -30.30
C SER A 796 5.67 7.82 -30.02
N ALA A 797 4.50 7.89 -30.67
CA ALA A 797 3.51 8.93 -30.40
C ALA A 797 2.91 8.80 -28.99
N VAL A 798 2.64 7.58 -28.50
CA VAL A 798 2.19 7.36 -27.11
C VAL A 798 3.22 7.89 -26.10
N ILE A 799 4.50 7.57 -26.30
CA ILE A 799 5.60 8.07 -25.45
C ILE A 799 5.66 9.59 -25.48
N LEU A 800 5.61 10.19 -26.67
CA LEU A 800 5.65 11.65 -26.82
C LEU A 800 4.44 12.33 -26.15
N ASN A 801 3.24 11.76 -26.28
CA ASN A 801 2.05 12.28 -25.64
C ASN A 801 2.15 12.22 -24.11
N ALA A 802 2.68 11.13 -23.55
CA ALA A 802 2.92 11.00 -22.11
C ALA A 802 3.96 12.03 -21.61
N ALA A 803 5.06 12.22 -22.36
CA ALA A 803 6.08 13.21 -22.03
C ALA A 803 5.54 14.66 -22.13
N ASN A 804 4.78 14.98 -23.17
CA ASN A 804 4.13 16.28 -23.35
C ASN A 804 3.12 16.55 -22.24
N ALA A 805 2.32 15.54 -21.88
CA ALA A 805 1.36 15.65 -20.80
C ALA A 805 2.07 15.97 -19.49
N TRP A 806 3.11 15.20 -19.12
CA TRP A 806 3.88 15.41 -17.89
C TRP A 806 4.57 16.76 -17.81
N THR A 807 5.27 17.16 -18.87
CA THR A 807 5.95 18.46 -18.90
C THR A 807 4.96 19.63 -19.03
N GLY A 808 3.72 19.37 -19.45
CA GLY A 808 2.73 20.39 -19.75
C GLY A 808 3.12 21.27 -20.94
N SER A 809 4.01 20.81 -21.81
CA SER A 809 4.49 21.56 -22.99
C SER A 809 4.76 20.62 -24.14
N THR A 810 4.46 21.06 -25.37
CA THR A 810 4.86 20.38 -26.61
C THR A 810 6.17 20.94 -27.18
N ASP A 811 6.77 21.94 -26.53
CA ASP A 811 8.03 22.55 -26.92
C ASP A 811 9.20 21.83 -26.26
N SER A 812 10.03 21.17 -27.07
CA SER A 812 11.20 20.42 -26.60
C SER A 812 12.18 21.24 -25.76
N ALA A 813 12.30 22.55 -26.00
CA ALA A 813 13.17 23.41 -25.19
C ALA A 813 12.59 23.61 -23.79
N GLN A 814 11.27 23.85 -23.69
CA GLN A 814 10.59 23.97 -22.40
C GLN A 814 10.58 22.66 -21.62
N GLN A 815 10.44 21.54 -22.32
CA GLN A 815 10.53 20.20 -21.72
C GLN A 815 11.90 19.99 -21.08
N ALA A 816 12.98 20.24 -21.83
CA ALA A 816 14.35 20.11 -21.33
C ALA A 816 14.59 20.99 -20.09
N VAL A 817 14.12 22.24 -20.11
CA VAL A 817 14.22 23.15 -18.96
C VAL A 817 13.47 22.60 -17.75
N ARG A 818 12.22 22.16 -17.91
CA ARG A 818 11.43 21.59 -16.79
C ARG A 818 12.06 20.33 -16.21
N ILE A 819 12.54 19.43 -17.06
CA ILE A 819 13.24 18.21 -16.63
C ILE A 819 14.51 18.57 -15.86
N SER A 820 15.30 19.50 -16.39
CA SER A 820 16.55 19.95 -15.75
C SER A 820 16.31 20.62 -14.39
N ALA A 821 15.21 21.36 -14.24
CA ALA A 821 14.83 22.02 -12.99
C ALA A 821 14.44 21.03 -11.89
N LEU A 822 14.00 19.81 -12.23
CA LEU A 822 13.53 18.83 -11.26
C LEU A 822 14.65 17.95 -10.66
N SER A 823 15.85 17.92 -11.27
CA SER A 823 16.97 17.07 -10.84
C SER A 823 16.52 15.70 -10.29
N LEU A 824 16.01 14.84 -11.16
CA LEU A 824 15.41 13.58 -10.77
C LEU A 824 16.48 12.51 -10.46
N PRO A 825 16.37 11.79 -9.32
CA PRO A 825 17.17 10.60 -9.10
C PRO A 825 16.98 9.57 -10.24
N PRO A 826 18.04 8.83 -10.62
CA PRO A 826 17.90 7.76 -11.59
C PRO A 826 16.94 6.68 -11.08
N VAL A 827 16.38 5.94 -12.04
CA VAL A 827 15.70 4.69 -11.73
C VAL A 827 16.75 3.73 -11.18
N ASN A 828 16.50 3.22 -9.98
CA ASN A 828 17.41 2.29 -9.29
C ASN A 828 16.73 0.94 -9.15
N ASP A 829 17.52 -0.12 -9.19
CA ASP A 829 17.03 -1.44 -8.83
C ASP A 829 16.69 -1.46 -7.35
N ALA A 830 15.51 -1.99 -7.03
CA ALA A 830 15.12 -2.14 -5.64
C ALA A 830 16.10 -3.08 -4.90
N PRO A 831 16.28 -2.91 -3.57
CA PRO A 831 17.18 -3.75 -2.79
C PRO A 831 16.89 -5.23 -3.02
N THR A 832 17.91 -6.08 -3.12
CA THR A 832 17.74 -7.52 -3.31
C THR A 832 16.79 -8.09 -2.26
N ALA A 833 15.74 -8.80 -2.70
CA ALA A 833 14.79 -9.40 -1.78
C ALA A 833 15.49 -10.48 -0.93
N ILE A 834 15.35 -10.38 0.39
CA ILE A 834 15.71 -11.49 1.28
C ILE A 834 14.52 -12.45 1.31
N ILE A 835 14.72 -13.67 0.80
CA ILE A 835 13.75 -14.76 0.83
C ILE A 835 14.27 -15.85 1.76
N VAL A 836 13.42 -16.34 2.66
CA VAL A 836 13.76 -17.49 3.50
C VAL A 836 13.49 -18.78 2.73
N PRO A 837 14.40 -19.77 2.77
CA PRO A 837 14.10 -21.08 2.23
C PRO A 837 12.83 -21.66 2.86
N PHE A 838 11.95 -22.18 2.03
CA PHE A 838 10.85 -23.00 2.53
C PHE A 838 11.42 -24.28 3.16
N VAL A 839 10.94 -24.63 4.36
CA VAL A 839 11.27 -25.91 5.03
C VAL A 839 9.99 -26.50 5.60
N ALA A 840 9.61 -27.70 5.19
CA ALA A 840 8.44 -28.37 5.77
C ALA A 840 8.68 -28.69 7.25
N ASP A 841 7.76 -28.31 8.14
CA ASP A 841 7.90 -28.49 9.60
C ASP A 841 7.59 -29.94 10.03
N ILE A 842 8.30 -30.92 9.46
CA ILE A 842 8.11 -32.34 9.77
C ILE A 842 8.71 -32.66 11.14
N ALA A 843 9.92 -32.17 11.42
CA ALA A 843 10.63 -32.44 12.67
C ALA A 843 9.94 -31.82 13.90
N GLY A 844 9.36 -30.62 13.77
CA GLY A 844 8.67 -29.92 14.87
C GLY A 844 7.20 -30.32 15.04
N SER A 845 6.63 -31.08 14.10
CA SER A 845 5.23 -31.55 14.19
C SER A 845 5.08 -32.74 15.14
N ALA A 846 3.94 -32.81 15.83
CA ALA A 846 3.57 -33.93 16.69
C ALA A 846 3.19 -35.17 15.86
N GLU A 847 3.25 -36.36 16.47
CA GLU A 847 2.73 -37.58 15.84
C GLU A 847 1.24 -37.43 15.50
N GLY A 848 0.83 -37.92 14.34
CA GLY A 848 -0.51 -37.79 13.80
C GLY A 848 -0.84 -36.41 13.21
N ALA A 849 0.03 -35.41 13.37
CA ALA A 849 -0.20 -34.07 12.86
C ALA A 849 0.13 -33.93 11.36
N ARG A 850 -0.36 -32.84 10.78
CA ARG A 850 0.01 -32.34 9.45
C ARG A 850 0.79 -31.04 9.61
N PRO A 851 2.05 -30.96 9.17
CA PRO A 851 2.80 -29.69 9.12
C PRO A 851 1.97 -28.56 8.52
N SER A 852 1.85 -27.43 9.23
CA SER A 852 0.92 -26.35 8.88
C SER A 852 1.32 -25.57 7.61
N ASN A 853 2.53 -25.78 7.11
CA ASN A 853 3.09 -25.08 5.95
C ASN A 853 3.06 -25.91 4.66
N LEU A 854 2.28 -26.99 4.63
CA LEU A 854 1.91 -27.70 3.40
C LEU A 854 0.39 -27.76 3.29
N VAL A 855 -0.10 -27.97 2.08
CA VAL A 855 -1.51 -28.27 1.80
C VAL A 855 -1.64 -29.76 1.48
N TYR A 856 -2.74 -30.37 1.94
CA TYR A 856 -2.96 -31.83 1.89
C TYR A 856 -4.30 -32.17 1.26
N ILE A 857 -4.31 -33.21 0.42
CA ILE A 857 -5.51 -33.76 -0.19
C ILE A 857 -5.53 -35.29 0.00
N PRO A 858 -6.65 -35.88 0.48
CA PRO A 858 -7.90 -35.22 0.87
C PRO A 858 -7.78 -34.32 2.11
N ARG A 859 -8.45 -33.17 2.11
CA ARG A 859 -8.38 -32.19 3.23
C ARG A 859 -8.91 -32.80 4.52
N ASP A 860 -10.03 -33.52 4.43
CA ASP A 860 -10.79 -33.97 5.61
C ASP A 860 -10.29 -35.32 6.17
N ASN A 861 -9.55 -36.09 5.39
CA ASN A 861 -8.99 -37.36 5.83
C ASN A 861 -7.56 -37.18 6.33
N THR A 862 -7.39 -36.73 7.58
CA THR A 862 -6.06 -36.52 8.20
C THR A 862 -5.19 -37.77 8.27
N SER A 863 -5.79 -38.97 8.20
CA SER A 863 -5.03 -40.22 8.20
C SER A 863 -4.28 -40.46 6.88
N SER A 864 -4.73 -39.88 5.77
CA SER A 864 -4.14 -40.08 4.43
C SER A 864 -2.70 -39.59 4.35
N ILE A 865 -2.37 -38.48 5.01
CA ILE A 865 -1.02 -37.95 5.12
C ILE A 865 -0.85 -37.38 6.51
N ARG A 866 0.11 -37.91 7.26
CA ARG A 866 0.38 -37.50 8.65
C ARG A 866 1.81 -37.80 9.04
N VAL A 867 2.28 -37.13 10.08
CA VAL A 867 3.56 -37.43 10.71
C VAL A 867 3.45 -38.72 11.51
N GLU A 868 4.38 -39.65 11.29
CA GLU A 868 4.48 -40.88 12.08
C GLU A 868 5.90 -41.04 12.64
N LEU A 869 6.00 -41.63 13.83
CA LEU A 869 7.28 -41.99 14.41
C LEU A 869 7.96 -43.09 13.58
N ARG A 870 9.24 -42.87 13.27
CA ARG A 870 10.11 -43.74 12.47
C ARG A 870 11.56 -43.56 12.97
N PRO A 871 12.04 -44.41 13.90
CA PRO A 871 13.36 -44.26 14.52
C PRO A 871 14.53 -44.23 13.54
N ASP A 872 14.35 -44.81 12.36
CA ASP A 872 15.30 -44.88 11.26
C ASP A 872 15.32 -43.62 10.38
N MET A 873 14.52 -42.59 10.70
CA MET A 873 14.50 -41.30 10.01
C MET A 873 15.36 -40.24 10.74
N PRO A 874 15.90 -39.22 10.04
CA PRO A 874 16.76 -38.18 10.63
C PRO A 874 16.19 -37.47 11.87
N ALA A 875 14.87 -37.24 11.92
CA ALA A 875 14.18 -36.62 13.06
C ALA A 875 13.41 -37.63 13.94
N GLY A 876 13.67 -38.94 13.77
CA GLY A 876 12.91 -40.01 14.40
C GLY A 876 11.45 -40.09 13.93
N LYS A 877 11.08 -39.38 12.86
CA LYS A 877 9.75 -39.32 12.27
C LYS A 877 9.81 -38.87 10.81
N CYS A 878 8.72 -39.07 10.08
CA CYS A 878 8.54 -38.55 8.72
C CYS A 878 7.08 -38.27 8.42
N LEU A 879 6.83 -37.56 7.32
CA LEU A 879 5.50 -37.41 6.74
C LEU A 879 5.20 -38.64 5.87
N VAL A 880 4.24 -39.46 6.32
CA VAL A 880 3.85 -40.71 5.62
C VAL A 880 2.65 -40.44 4.74
N PHE A 881 2.73 -40.85 3.47
CA PHE A 881 1.59 -40.87 2.55
C PHE A 881 0.96 -42.26 2.64
N ASN A 882 -0.14 -42.38 3.38
CA ASN A 882 -0.86 -43.65 3.53
C ASN A 882 -1.77 -43.88 2.32
N ASP A 883 -1.17 -44.45 1.28
CA ASP A 883 -1.80 -44.70 0.00
C ASP A 883 -2.72 -45.93 0.02
N ALA A 884 -3.81 -45.89 -0.75
CA ALA A 884 -4.82 -46.95 -0.78
C ALA A 884 -5.69 -46.90 -2.05
N ALA A 885 -6.00 -48.08 -2.59
CA ALA A 885 -6.93 -48.28 -3.72
C ALA A 885 -8.37 -47.77 -3.49
N THR A 886 -8.69 -47.33 -2.27
CA THR A 886 -10.00 -46.82 -1.88
C THR A 886 -10.16 -45.31 -2.08
N TYR A 887 -9.11 -44.55 -2.42
CA TYR A 887 -9.27 -43.12 -2.66
C TYR A 887 -10.08 -42.85 -3.92
N ALA A 888 -10.82 -41.72 -3.92
CA ALA A 888 -11.77 -41.39 -4.98
C ALA A 888 -11.07 -41.10 -6.31
N ASN A 889 -9.84 -40.58 -6.23
CA ASN A 889 -9.05 -40.22 -7.38
C ASN A 889 -7.69 -40.91 -7.37
N ARG A 890 -7.16 -41.23 -8.56
CA ARG A 890 -5.87 -41.89 -8.70
C ARG A 890 -4.69 -41.06 -8.19
N TRP A 891 -4.83 -39.74 -8.16
CA TRP A 891 -3.80 -38.82 -7.66
C TRP A 891 -3.92 -38.53 -6.16
N GLU A 892 -4.75 -39.27 -5.42
CA GLU A 892 -4.86 -39.14 -3.97
C GLU A 892 -4.17 -40.30 -3.25
N PRO A 893 -3.43 -40.06 -2.15
CA PRO A 893 -3.26 -38.77 -1.48
C PRO A 893 -2.08 -37.94 -2.03
N PHE A 894 -2.14 -36.62 -1.87
CA PHE A 894 -1.01 -35.74 -2.20
C PHE A 894 -0.85 -34.58 -1.21
N ALA A 895 0.38 -34.07 -1.12
CA ALA A 895 0.72 -32.87 -0.36
C ALA A 895 1.57 -31.93 -1.21
N TYR A 896 1.47 -30.62 -0.97
CA TYR A 896 2.23 -29.64 -1.72
C TYR A 896 2.58 -28.39 -0.91
N ALA A 897 3.70 -27.77 -1.27
CA ALA A 897 4.08 -26.43 -0.82
C ALA A 897 3.57 -25.39 -1.82
N GLN A 898 2.94 -24.33 -1.30
CA GLN A 898 2.63 -23.13 -2.08
C GLN A 898 3.84 -22.19 -2.04
N LEU A 899 4.47 -22.03 -3.20
CA LEU A 899 5.64 -21.19 -3.39
C LEU A 899 5.30 -20.01 -4.29
N SER A 900 6.21 -19.05 -4.40
CA SER A 900 6.05 -17.88 -5.28
C SER A 900 7.39 -17.48 -5.88
N HIS A 901 8.12 -18.47 -6.40
CA HIS A 901 9.41 -18.24 -7.03
C HIS A 901 9.18 -17.84 -8.49
N LEU A 902 9.28 -16.55 -8.78
CA LEU A 902 8.94 -15.98 -10.08
C LEU A 902 10.13 -15.92 -11.04
N ALA A 903 11.35 -15.84 -10.50
CA ALA A 903 12.59 -15.75 -11.25
C ALA A 903 13.77 -16.26 -10.40
N GLY A 904 14.98 -16.27 -10.99
CA GLY A 904 16.21 -16.64 -10.29
C GLY A 904 16.57 -18.11 -10.45
N SER A 905 17.18 -18.71 -9.43
CA SER A 905 17.57 -20.13 -9.42
C SER A 905 16.92 -20.86 -8.25
N ASP A 906 16.30 -22.00 -8.53
CA ASP A 906 15.69 -22.86 -7.54
C ASP A 906 16.56 -24.08 -7.25
N VAL A 907 16.66 -24.41 -5.96
CA VAL A 907 17.24 -25.63 -5.43
C VAL A 907 16.24 -26.27 -4.47
N ILE A 908 15.77 -27.46 -4.80
CA ILE A 908 14.85 -28.23 -3.94
C ILE A 908 15.55 -29.50 -3.50
N GLU A 909 15.54 -29.73 -2.19
CA GLU A 909 16.13 -30.89 -1.54
C GLU A 909 15.09 -31.60 -0.70
N PHE A 910 15.03 -32.92 -0.80
CA PHE A 910 14.17 -33.74 0.05
C PHE A 910 14.73 -35.14 0.23
N ASP A 911 14.45 -35.73 1.39
CA ASP A 911 14.83 -37.10 1.71
C ASP A 911 13.59 -38.00 1.73
N LEU A 912 13.63 -39.09 0.97
CA LEU A 912 12.50 -40.00 0.80
C LEU A 912 12.95 -41.45 1.03
N LYS A 913 12.13 -42.19 1.77
CA LYS A 913 12.21 -43.66 1.86
C LYS A 913 10.95 -44.27 1.26
N ILE A 914 11.13 -45.26 0.39
CA ILE A 914 10.04 -45.93 -0.33
C ILE A 914 9.89 -47.39 0.13
N ASP A 915 8.71 -47.96 -0.12
CA ASP A 915 8.43 -49.40 0.01
C ASP A 915 8.35 -50.11 -1.35
N SER A 916 8.02 -51.40 -1.34
CA SER A 916 8.00 -52.26 -2.54
C SER A 916 6.85 -51.99 -3.51
N THR A 917 5.90 -51.12 -3.15
CA THR A 917 4.71 -50.81 -3.96
C THR A 917 4.59 -49.31 -4.24
N THR A 918 5.52 -48.50 -3.74
CA THR A 918 5.51 -47.05 -3.88
C THR A 918 5.44 -46.63 -5.35
N ASN A 919 4.53 -45.72 -5.64
CA ASN A 919 4.45 -45.03 -6.90
C ASN A 919 4.16 -43.55 -6.60
N LEU A 920 5.22 -42.77 -6.42
CA LEU A 920 5.14 -41.38 -5.98
C LEU A 920 5.64 -40.46 -7.09
N ARG A 921 4.88 -39.43 -7.44
CA ARG A 921 5.27 -38.40 -8.39
C ARG A 921 5.69 -37.13 -7.64
N ASN A 922 6.85 -36.57 -8.01
CA ASN A 922 7.20 -35.20 -7.67
C ASN A 922 6.96 -34.31 -8.89
N GLU A 923 6.27 -33.19 -8.71
CA GLU A 923 5.88 -32.32 -9.81
C GLU A 923 5.91 -30.85 -9.40
N TRP A 924 6.44 -30.02 -10.30
CA TRP A 924 6.59 -28.58 -10.15
C TRP A 924 5.68 -27.88 -11.15
N ARG A 925 4.77 -27.04 -10.68
CA ARG A 925 3.79 -26.36 -11.53
C ARG A 925 3.80 -24.85 -11.30
N ASP A 926 3.42 -24.11 -12.33
CA ASP A 926 2.96 -22.74 -12.16
C ASP A 926 1.50 -22.72 -11.64
N SER A 927 0.89 -21.52 -11.58
CA SER A 927 -0.51 -21.34 -11.18
C SER A 927 -1.41 -20.91 -12.35
N ALA A 928 -1.02 -21.18 -13.59
CA ALA A 928 -1.84 -20.86 -14.75
C ALA A 928 -3.05 -21.82 -14.88
N ALA A 929 -4.01 -21.44 -15.73
CA ALA A 929 -5.18 -22.26 -16.05
C ALA A 929 -5.34 -22.38 -17.58
N ALA A 930 -4.95 -23.51 -18.20
CA ALA A 930 -4.28 -24.68 -17.62
C ALA A 930 -2.85 -24.36 -17.13
N TYR A 931 -2.38 -25.10 -16.11
CA TYR A 931 -1.04 -24.91 -15.56
C TYR A 931 0.02 -25.49 -16.49
N LEU A 932 1.23 -24.95 -16.45
CA LEU A 932 2.41 -25.57 -17.04
C LEU A 932 3.20 -26.32 -15.96
N THR A 933 3.84 -27.42 -16.37
CA THR A 933 4.70 -28.26 -15.53
C THR A 933 6.16 -28.15 -15.94
N GLY A 934 7.03 -27.86 -14.96
CA GLY A 934 8.48 -27.81 -15.10
C GLY A 934 9.13 -29.19 -14.88
N PRO A 935 10.04 -29.32 -13.89
CA PRO A 935 10.53 -30.62 -13.43
C PRO A 935 9.40 -31.56 -13.00
N THR A 936 9.45 -32.80 -13.48
CA THR A 936 8.55 -33.86 -13.07
C THR A 936 9.25 -35.21 -13.16
N MET A 937 8.99 -36.07 -12.17
CA MET A 937 9.54 -37.42 -12.11
C MET A 937 8.62 -38.35 -11.33
N GLN A 938 8.69 -39.64 -11.67
CA GLN A 938 8.00 -40.71 -10.97
C GLN A 938 9.02 -41.58 -10.23
N ILE A 939 8.76 -41.89 -8.97
CA ILE A 939 9.65 -42.64 -8.08
C ILE A 939 8.97 -43.95 -7.75
N THR A 940 9.62 -45.05 -8.12
CA THR A 940 9.13 -46.42 -7.98
C THR A 940 10.24 -47.36 -7.48
N PRO A 941 9.94 -48.61 -7.10
CA PRO A 941 10.96 -49.61 -6.81
C PRO A 941 11.93 -49.89 -7.97
N SER A 942 11.53 -49.67 -9.23
CA SER A 942 12.41 -49.85 -10.39
C SER A 942 13.38 -48.69 -10.60
N GLY A 943 13.11 -47.52 -10.00
CA GLY A 943 13.97 -46.35 -10.10
C GLY A 943 13.21 -45.02 -10.14
N VAL A 944 13.93 -43.99 -10.56
CA VAL A 944 13.39 -42.66 -10.83
C VAL A 944 13.19 -42.51 -12.34
N ASP A 945 11.95 -42.35 -12.77
CA ASP A 945 11.56 -42.21 -14.16
C ASP A 945 11.27 -40.74 -14.53
N VAL A 946 11.84 -40.28 -15.64
CA VAL A 946 11.60 -38.95 -16.23
C VAL A 946 11.22 -39.16 -17.69
N GLY A 947 10.03 -38.71 -18.09
CA GLY A 947 9.55 -38.85 -19.46
C GLY A 947 9.46 -40.31 -19.95
N GLY A 948 9.22 -41.27 -19.05
CA GLY A 948 9.16 -42.71 -19.37
C GLY A 948 10.51 -43.41 -19.46
N THR A 949 11.62 -42.74 -19.07
CA THR A 949 12.96 -43.33 -19.01
C THR A 949 13.46 -43.35 -17.56
N THR A 950 13.97 -44.50 -17.11
CA THR A 950 14.58 -44.62 -15.77
C THR A 950 15.98 -43.99 -15.79
N VAL A 951 16.18 -42.93 -15.01
CA VAL A 951 17.41 -42.13 -15.01
C VAL A 951 18.27 -42.32 -13.77
N ALA A 952 17.73 -42.89 -12.69
CA ALA A 952 18.47 -43.22 -11.48
C ALA A 952 17.87 -44.46 -10.79
N PRO A 953 18.67 -45.31 -10.13
CA PRO A 953 18.16 -46.46 -9.38
C PRO A 953 17.53 -46.03 -8.05
N MET A 954 16.62 -46.86 -7.52
CA MET A 954 16.04 -46.74 -6.18
C MET A 954 16.20 -48.04 -5.41
N THR A 955 16.46 -47.95 -4.11
CA THR A 955 16.55 -49.12 -3.21
C THR A 955 15.43 -49.05 -2.19
N VAL A 956 14.54 -50.05 -2.21
CA VAL A 956 13.44 -50.19 -1.25
C VAL A 956 13.99 -50.21 0.17
N GLY A 957 13.38 -49.43 1.06
CA GLY A 957 13.78 -49.39 2.47
C GLY A 957 15.02 -48.52 2.78
N THR A 958 15.69 -47.96 1.78
CA THR A 958 16.85 -47.07 1.97
C THR A 958 16.42 -45.61 1.87
N LEU A 959 16.83 -44.79 2.83
CA LEU A 959 16.64 -43.34 2.75
C LEU A 959 17.47 -42.78 1.59
N THR A 960 16.84 -42.02 0.70
CA THR A 960 17.47 -41.47 -0.50
C THR A 960 17.28 -39.97 -0.53
N LYS A 961 18.37 -39.22 -0.68
CA LYS A 961 18.37 -37.77 -0.84
C LYS A 961 18.19 -37.39 -2.30
N PHE A 962 17.32 -36.43 -2.56
CA PHE A 962 17.09 -35.83 -3.86
C PHE A 962 17.52 -34.37 -3.81
N ARG A 963 18.22 -33.90 -4.85
CA ARG A 963 18.51 -32.48 -5.07
C ARG A 963 18.21 -32.13 -6.52
N ILE A 964 17.33 -31.16 -6.71
CA ILE A 964 16.87 -30.69 -8.01
C ILE A 964 17.25 -29.23 -8.16
N THR A 965 17.85 -28.86 -9.30
CA THR A 965 18.27 -27.47 -9.58
C THR A 965 17.77 -27.01 -10.95
N THR A 966 17.24 -25.80 -11.04
CA THR A 966 16.84 -25.17 -12.30
C THR A 966 16.79 -23.64 -12.21
N ALA A 967 16.91 -22.97 -13.36
CA ALA A 967 16.74 -21.53 -13.49
C ALA A 967 15.30 -21.17 -13.93
N LEU A 968 14.80 -20.05 -13.40
CA LEU A 968 13.47 -19.50 -13.61
C LEU A 968 13.51 -18.17 -14.37
N GLY A 969 12.34 -17.68 -14.79
CA GLY A 969 12.19 -16.40 -15.48
C GLY A 969 13.01 -16.31 -16.76
N ALA A 970 13.58 -15.14 -17.03
CA ALA A 970 14.37 -14.87 -18.23
C ALA A 970 15.64 -15.73 -18.35
N ASN A 971 16.18 -16.22 -17.23
CA ASN A 971 17.40 -17.04 -17.22
C ASN A 971 17.12 -18.54 -17.40
N SER A 972 15.85 -18.94 -17.52
CA SER A 972 15.49 -20.34 -17.69
C SER A 972 15.92 -20.89 -19.03
N THR A 973 16.59 -22.05 -19.02
CA THR A 973 17.04 -22.75 -20.22
C THR A 973 16.04 -23.80 -20.72
N GLY A 974 14.89 -23.94 -20.06
CA GLY A 974 13.95 -25.03 -20.32
C GLY A 974 14.42 -26.40 -19.79
N LYS A 975 15.49 -26.42 -18.97
CA LYS A 975 16.15 -27.62 -18.48
C LYS A 975 16.37 -27.62 -16.97
N TRP A 976 16.59 -28.80 -16.41
CA TRP A 976 16.87 -29.01 -14.99
C TRP A 976 17.88 -30.14 -14.75
N LYS A 977 18.45 -30.12 -13.54
CA LYS A 977 19.40 -31.11 -13.04
C LYS A 977 18.80 -31.88 -11.88
N LEU A 978 19.02 -33.19 -11.87
CA LEU A 978 18.64 -34.12 -10.81
C LEU A 978 19.88 -34.79 -10.21
N GLU A 979 19.97 -34.80 -8.89
CA GLU A 979 20.95 -35.57 -8.13
C GLU A 979 20.21 -36.51 -7.17
N VAL A 980 20.57 -37.80 -7.20
CA VAL A 980 19.97 -38.86 -6.36
C VAL A 980 21.06 -39.56 -5.57
N THR A 981 20.97 -39.53 -4.24
CA THR A 981 21.99 -40.05 -3.33
C THR A 981 21.36 -41.01 -2.31
N PRO A 982 21.45 -42.33 -2.53
CA PRO A 982 21.07 -43.32 -1.51
C PRO A 982 21.96 -43.19 -0.27
N SER A 983 21.42 -43.41 0.92
CA SER A 983 22.19 -43.41 2.16
C SER A 983 23.32 -44.45 2.11
N GLY A 984 24.57 -43.98 2.23
CA GLY A 984 25.76 -44.82 2.11
C GLY A 984 26.17 -45.20 0.68
N GLY A 985 25.49 -44.67 -0.34
CA GLY A 985 25.77 -44.91 -1.76
C GLY A 985 26.43 -43.71 -2.46
N ALA A 986 26.82 -43.91 -3.72
CA ALA A 986 27.31 -42.84 -4.59
C ALA A 986 26.15 -41.98 -5.14
N THR A 987 26.42 -40.71 -5.44
CA THR A 987 25.43 -39.81 -6.05
C THR A 987 25.34 -40.07 -7.54
N VAL A 988 24.12 -40.28 -8.04
CA VAL A 988 23.82 -40.29 -9.48
C VAL A 988 23.40 -38.89 -9.89
N VAL A 989 24.08 -38.32 -10.88
CA VAL A 989 23.81 -36.98 -11.41
C VAL A 989 23.29 -37.10 -12.83
N VAL A 990 22.11 -36.53 -13.08
CA VAL A 990 21.49 -36.46 -14.40
C VAL A 990 21.23 -35.00 -14.72
N ASP A 991 21.89 -34.50 -15.75
CA ASP A 991 21.82 -33.10 -16.14
C ASP A 991 21.09 -32.92 -17.47
N ASN A 992 20.71 -31.69 -17.79
CA ASN A 992 20.03 -31.31 -19.04
C ASN A 992 18.69 -32.03 -19.29
N LEU A 993 17.97 -32.42 -18.23
CA LEU A 993 16.62 -32.94 -18.37
C LEU A 993 15.68 -31.84 -18.86
N ALA A 994 14.84 -32.13 -19.85
CA ALA A 994 13.86 -31.16 -20.33
C ALA A 994 12.72 -30.96 -19.32
N PHE A 995 12.16 -29.76 -19.26
CA PHE A 995 10.85 -29.57 -18.63
C PHE A 995 9.77 -30.36 -19.37
N LYS A 996 8.70 -30.73 -18.66
CA LYS A 996 7.53 -31.33 -19.30
C LYS A 996 6.89 -30.37 -20.29
N ASP A 997 6.69 -29.12 -19.87
CA ASP A 997 6.21 -28.05 -20.72
C ASP A 997 7.33 -27.03 -20.94
N ALA A 998 7.79 -26.91 -22.19
CA ALA A 998 8.93 -26.04 -22.56
C ALA A 998 8.70 -24.55 -22.22
N GLY A 999 7.45 -24.14 -22.01
CA GLY A 999 7.05 -22.78 -21.64
C GLY A 999 7.07 -22.47 -20.14
N TRP A 1000 7.29 -23.45 -19.26
CA TRP A 1000 7.26 -23.24 -17.81
C TRP A 1000 8.43 -22.36 -17.34
N ARG A 1001 8.16 -21.33 -16.51
CA ARG A 1001 9.17 -20.35 -16.06
C ARG A 1001 9.11 -19.96 -14.58
N LYS A 1002 8.10 -20.37 -13.83
CA LYS A 1002 7.86 -19.95 -12.44
C LYS A 1002 7.35 -21.10 -11.58
N LEU A 1003 7.80 -21.19 -10.33
CA LEU A 1003 7.35 -22.22 -9.39
C LEU A 1003 6.34 -21.66 -8.41
N ASN A 1004 5.09 -22.11 -8.52
CA ASN A 1004 4.02 -21.80 -7.58
C ASN A 1004 3.58 -23.00 -6.74
N TRP A 1005 3.74 -24.20 -7.27
CA TRP A 1005 3.22 -25.42 -6.66
C TRP A 1005 4.29 -26.51 -6.74
N LEU A 1006 4.75 -26.98 -5.59
CA LEU A 1006 5.69 -28.09 -5.45
C LEU A 1006 4.99 -29.24 -4.74
N GLY A 1007 4.71 -30.33 -5.45
CA GLY A 1007 3.91 -31.41 -4.87
C GLY A 1007 4.51 -32.80 -4.95
N PHE A 1008 3.96 -33.64 -4.07
CA PHE A 1008 4.24 -35.06 -3.90
C PHE A 1008 2.90 -35.79 -3.99
N ILE A 1009 2.72 -36.57 -5.04
CA ILE A 1009 1.44 -37.19 -5.42
C ILE A 1009 1.63 -38.70 -5.38
N SER A 1010 0.90 -39.39 -4.50
CA SER A 1010 0.90 -40.85 -4.47
C SER A 1010 -0.16 -41.40 -5.43
N ASP A 1011 0.13 -42.53 -6.08
CA ASP A 1011 -0.80 -43.21 -6.97
C ASP A 1011 -1.72 -44.17 -6.20
N ALA A 1012 -2.96 -43.74 -6.02
CA ALA A 1012 -4.02 -44.46 -5.30
C ALA A 1012 -4.16 -45.93 -5.71
N ALA A 1013 -3.75 -46.32 -6.92
CA ALA A 1013 -3.86 -47.70 -7.39
C ALA A 1013 -3.07 -48.72 -6.54
N THR A 1014 -2.21 -48.27 -5.62
CA THR A 1014 -1.35 -49.14 -4.81
C THR A 1014 -1.49 -48.83 -3.32
N THR A 1015 -1.38 -49.87 -2.48
CA THR A 1015 -1.20 -49.66 -1.03
C THR A 1015 0.29 -49.45 -0.77
N SER A 1016 0.68 -48.22 -0.48
CA SER A 1016 2.07 -47.83 -0.19
C SER A 1016 2.12 -46.81 0.96
N LYS A 1017 3.29 -46.67 1.57
CA LYS A 1017 3.59 -45.78 2.69
C LYS A 1017 4.95 -45.09 2.52
N PRO A 1018 5.19 -44.37 1.40
CA PRO A 1018 6.42 -43.61 1.26
C PRO A 1018 6.51 -42.55 2.37
N CYS A 1019 7.74 -42.33 2.82
CA CYS A 1019 8.08 -41.61 4.04
C CYS A 1019 9.02 -40.46 3.68
N LEU A 1020 8.46 -39.24 3.62
CA LEU A 1020 9.18 -38.00 3.33
C LEU A 1020 9.75 -37.45 4.65
N ALA A 1021 11.07 -37.51 4.80
CA ALA A 1021 11.73 -37.13 6.05
C ALA A 1021 12.06 -35.64 6.12
N THR A 1022 12.46 -35.04 4.99
CA THR A 1022 12.82 -33.62 4.90
C THR A 1022 12.29 -33.05 3.59
N LEU A 1023 12.02 -31.74 3.57
CA LEU A 1023 11.71 -30.99 2.36
C LEU A 1023 12.16 -29.54 2.56
N LYS A 1024 13.03 -29.08 1.66
CA LYS A 1024 13.55 -27.72 1.61
C LYS A 1024 13.49 -27.19 0.19
N ALA A 1025 12.97 -25.99 -0.01
CA ALA A 1025 13.06 -25.27 -1.29
C ALA A 1025 13.75 -23.92 -1.07
N THR A 1026 14.78 -23.64 -1.86
CA THR A 1026 15.55 -22.40 -1.80
C THR A 1026 15.46 -21.71 -3.15
N ASN A 1027 15.09 -20.44 -3.16
CA ASN A 1027 15.16 -19.58 -4.34
C ASN A 1027 16.26 -18.53 -4.13
N THR A 1028 17.14 -18.39 -5.11
CA THR A 1028 18.08 -17.27 -5.21
C THR A 1028 17.56 -16.32 -6.28
N PRO A 1029 17.04 -15.12 -5.92
CA PRO A 1029 16.55 -14.15 -6.87
C PRO A 1029 17.62 -13.75 -7.92
N PRO A 1030 17.20 -13.23 -9.10
CA PRO A 1030 18.10 -12.80 -10.18
C PRO A 1030 19.12 -11.74 -9.79
#